data_AF-U7GU23-F1
#
_entry.id   AF-U7GU23-F1
#
_cell.length_a   1.000
_cell.length_b   1.000
_cell.length_c   1.000
_cell.angle_alpha   90.00
_cell.angle_beta   90.00
_cell.angle_gamma   90.00
#
_symmetry.space_group_name_H-M   'P 1'
#
loop_
_entity.id
_entity.type
_entity.pdbx_description
1 polymer ?
#
loop_
_entity_poly.entity_id
_entity_poly.type
_entity_poly.pdbx_seq_one_letter_code
_entity_poly.pdbx_strand_id
1 'polypeptide(L)'
;MDHMNSDSPTNKICVDCSTDPIESLKTMFVDMVQAGRIGKGQCPAMRPVFLKPHGIAAAEFIIREDLPENLRIGLFAHLGKRYPTWIRFSSDTTPTSTDFKSTLGVGIKLFEVDGKKLLGNPDAGTFDFLMQNFDAFFVDTAKDMCEFTKAGVVDGNYDPYLKDHPKTSELLDAMAKPVASVLSSAYWSGLPFKFGESQFVKYKLEPNFYLDPPNHSPNDPSYLGADLVARLKKTEARFRFMIQLRTDPDQMPLDEATVVWSEDLSPPIHVADIVIPIQDIEARGQAEYGENLAMNIWHVTADHEPVGSIADARREVYAASAELRRNVNGIPLGEPNSPRPLISPAACVDTHIVRAAIHPAIGIARVGDSENEFFIGPEIVDAPADLTQQPNFYRDSTGAIKRQAARFRLYGYNAAGKVVRELTPDNADIVWTVHVANRKSQWYEFQYALDIPEAVNAPDNAFALRNPKVKAENRIKLAIDPGPRSICGRNISGGAEHRFDTGTFQAASDRPVTVLLGEIQTDENGRLLFLGGHGKSASPTNAPVFDPDNPPGFNNANDWYDDTSDGTVDATVKINGVSIPVESAWVVVAPPNYAPDVVSWRTMYDLMCDVYVNAGWMTMPEKPSFTHDILPLLNRLGGLQWVNKGFAAYFGKGCPMDFSNPQLLAKLSYKPKDLNQADPYSELRRAIFHNFRPSRPVVAEPVQWPHIWPWIYGDAFGSFPENGTGNMLTMTGLQEGLLHHWVEGNFIDDWSDQELKGFSSFDQVPLKDQPHTLDKAALHYCLADTFHPGCEMTWPMRHASMYSSPFRIRRRSDSDPEPDYGATMTPIKVQQVDGPLYAQIPGSITRWMAIPWQGDTAFCRSGYDPDFDPYLPTFWAARVPNQVLTEQDYQKVINLDLPREERIAAFNQRRSWLRAIQDANTADVMMRMVAHFNELGIVEVREGIKDDTDIPEYLYVETLIAGKLKAAAEYATHLLESSTEPLTNLDKAGWASHEQLLAFRAVRVQKR
;
A
#
# COMPACT_ATOMS: atom_id res chain seq x y z
N MET A 1 21.34 11.06 49.59
CA MET A 1 21.94 11.68 50.79
C MET A 1 21.17 11.18 51.98
N ASP A 2 21.87 10.40 52.81
CA ASP A 2 21.67 10.05 54.21
C ASP A 2 20.25 9.87 54.74
N HIS A 3 19.83 8.60 54.84
CA HIS A 3 19.24 8.02 56.05
C HIS A 3 19.04 6.51 55.81
N MET A 4 19.89 5.67 56.44
CA MET A 4 19.52 4.37 57.03
C MET A 4 20.80 3.63 57.47
N ASN A 5 21.30 4.01 58.65
CA ASN A 5 22.05 3.10 59.51
C ASN A 5 21.11 2.71 60.64
N SER A 6 20.60 1.48 60.59
CA SER A 6 20.05 0.81 61.76
C SER A 6 20.55 -0.64 61.76
N ASP A 7 21.62 -0.86 62.53
CA ASP A 7 22.05 -2.17 62.97
C ASP A 7 20.87 -2.89 63.65
N SER A 8 20.48 -4.03 63.09
CA SER A 8 19.65 -5.03 63.76
C SER A 8 20.37 -6.38 63.74
N PRO A 9 20.20 -7.23 64.77
CA PRO A 9 21.12 -8.33 65.04
C PRO A 9 21.01 -9.40 63.96
N THR A 10 22.17 -9.84 63.46
CA THR A 10 22.34 -10.94 62.51
C THR A 10 21.83 -12.25 63.10
N ASN A 11 20.57 -12.60 62.79
CA ASN A 11 20.14 -14.00 62.76
C ASN A 11 21.01 -14.69 61.70
N LYS A 12 22.06 -15.41 62.12
CA LYS A 12 22.77 -16.32 61.23
C LYS A 12 21.77 -17.36 60.74
N ILE A 13 21.33 -17.20 59.49
CA ILE A 13 20.55 -18.20 58.76
C ILE A 13 21.36 -19.51 58.83
N CYS A 14 20.88 -20.49 59.58
CA CYS A 14 21.62 -21.73 59.87
C CYS A 14 21.17 -22.82 58.89
N VAL A 15 21.99 -23.12 57.88
CA VAL A 15 21.79 -24.25 56.96
C VAL A 15 22.39 -25.51 57.61
N ASP A 16 21.55 -26.48 57.93
CA ASP A 16 21.95 -27.77 58.52
C ASP A 16 21.22 -28.94 57.84
N CYS A 17 21.89 -29.51 56.84
CA CYS A 17 21.40 -30.65 56.06
C CYS A 17 21.25 -31.94 56.86
N SER A 18 21.80 -32.02 58.08
CA SER A 18 21.71 -33.23 58.92
C SER A 18 20.46 -33.25 59.80
N THR A 19 19.95 -32.07 60.19
CA THR A 19 18.78 -31.94 61.07
C THR A 19 17.49 -31.79 60.27
N ASP A 20 17.46 -30.88 59.30
CA ASP A 20 16.29 -30.64 58.44
C ASP A 20 16.76 -30.26 57.01
N PRO A 21 17.00 -31.26 56.15
CA PRO A 21 17.46 -31.00 54.79
C PRO A 21 16.44 -30.27 53.93
N ILE A 22 15.13 -30.45 54.17
CA ILE A 22 14.08 -29.83 53.35
C ILE A 22 13.96 -28.33 53.68
N GLU A 23 13.91 -27.97 54.96
CA GLU A 23 13.87 -26.55 55.35
C GLU A 23 15.17 -25.83 54.96
N SER A 24 16.31 -26.51 55.06
CA SER A 24 17.60 -26.00 54.58
C SER A 24 17.60 -25.75 53.05
N LEU A 25 17.01 -26.66 52.27
CA LEU A 25 16.84 -26.48 50.83
C LEU A 25 15.92 -25.31 50.49
N LYS A 26 14.79 -25.17 51.19
CA LYS A 26 13.89 -24.01 51.05
C LYS A 26 14.63 -22.71 51.34
N THR A 27 15.37 -22.67 52.44
CA THR A 27 16.20 -21.52 52.82
C THR A 27 17.18 -21.15 51.71
N MET A 28 17.93 -22.12 51.17
CA MET A 28 18.93 -21.85 50.13
C MET A 28 18.31 -21.42 48.80
N PHE A 29 17.29 -22.14 48.31
CA PHE A 29 16.69 -21.82 47.01
C PHE A 29 15.81 -20.58 47.05
N VAL A 30 14.98 -20.44 48.09
CA VAL A 30 13.95 -19.39 48.16
C VAL A 30 14.48 -18.16 48.89
N ASP A 31 14.90 -18.31 50.14
CA ASP A 31 15.24 -17.16 50.98
C ASP A 31 16.61 -16.54 50.65
N MET A 32 17.58 -17.36 50.21
CA MET A 32 18.91 -16.88 49.82
C MET A 32 18.98 -16.54 48.32
N VAL A 33 18.70 -17.51 47.44
CA VAL A 33 18.93 -17.33 45.99
C VAL A 33 17.81 -16.50 45.35
N GLN A 34 16.55 -16.91 45.49
CA GLN A 34 15.43 -16.22 44.85
C GLN A 34 15.19 -14.83 45.45
N ALA A 35 14.98 -14.74 46.77
CA ALA A 35 14.78 -13.47 47.45
C ALA A 35 16.02 -12.56 47.37
N GLY A 36 17.23 -13.13 47.38
CA GLY A 36 18.46 -12.38 47.16
C GLY A 36 18.56 -11.73 45.77
N ARG A 37 18.11 -12.42 44.71
CA ARG A 37 18.00 -11.82 43.36
C ARG A 37 16.93 -10.72 43.31
N ILE A 38 15.78 -10.93 43.95
CA ILE A 38 14.71 -9.93 44.05
C ILE A 38 15.19 -8.68 44.78
N GLY A 39 15.87 -8.83 45.92
CA GLY A 39 16.45 -7.72 46.68
C GLY A 39 17.54 -6.94 45.92
N LYS A 40 18.20 -7.57 44.95
CA LYS A 40 19.14 -6.93 44.01
C LYS A 40 18.45 -6.28 42.80
N GLY A 41 17.13 -6.20 42.78
CA GLY A 41 16.35 -5.52 41.75
C GLY A 41 15.82 -6.40 40.62
N GLN A 42 15.81 -7.74 40.76
CA GLN A 42 15.17 -8.61 39.76
C GLN A 42 13.64 -8.40 39.77
N CYS A 43 13.13 -7.71 38.74
CA CYS A 43 11.72 -7.47 38.52
C CYS A 43 11.36 -7.83 37.05
N PRO A 44 10.43 -8.77 36.80
CA PRO A 44 9.63 -9.52 37.78
C PRO A 44 10.47 -10.54 38.56
N ALA A 45 9.97 -10.98 39.73
CA ALA A 45 10.53 -12.08 40.50
C ALA A 45 10.44 -13.39 39.69
N MET A 46 11.59 -14.05 39.49
CA MET A 46 11.70 -15.28 38.71
C MET A 46 11.88 -16.52 39.60
N ARG A 47 11.91 -17.72 39.01
CA ARG A 47 12.11 -19.00 39.74
C ARG A 47 13.57 -19.19 40.18
N PRO A 48 13.85 -20.01 41.21
CA PRO A 48 15.21 -20.24 41.66
C PRO A 48 16.04 -21.12 40.70
N VAL A 49 15.39 -22.12 40.09
CA VAL A 49 15.96 -23.12 39.17
C VAL A 49 15.15 -23.20 37.87
N PHE A 50 15.70 -23.79 36.81
CA PHE A 50 15.11 -23.77 35.47
C PHE A 50 14.67 -22.36 35.05
N LEU A 51 15.56 -21.41 35.35
CA LEU A 51 15.29 -19.98 35.42
C LEU A 51 15.07 -19.37 34.02
N LYS A 52 15.74 -19.87 32.98
CA LYS A 52 15.63 -19.35 31.61
C LYS A 52 14.43 -19.98 30.88
N PRO A 53 13.36 -19.22 30.58
CA PRO A 53 12.25 -19.72 29.77
C PRO A 53 12.58 -19.65 28.28
N HIS A 54 12.14 -20.67 27.53
CA HIS A 54 12.21 -20.69 26.06
C HIS A 54 10.90 -20.31 25.41
N GLY A 55 9.79 -20.67 26.05
CA GLY A 55 8.46 -20.35 25.58
C GLY A 55 7.37 -21.10 26.34
N ILE A 56 6.17 -20.56 26.25
CA ILE A 56 4.97 -21.08 26.88
C ILE A 56 3.98 -21.44 25.75
N ALA A 57 3.56 -22.70 25.67
CA ALA A 57 2.70 -23.18 24.61
C ALA A 57 1.39 -23.77 25.15
N ALA A 58 0.27 -23.43 24.52
CA ALA A 58 -0.99 -24.15 24.73
C ALA A 58 -0.91 -25.50 24.00
N ALA A 59 -1.56 -26.53 24.54
CA ALA A 59 -1.58 -27.88 24.01
C ALA A 59 -2.86 -28.62 24.43
N GLU A 60 -3.08 -29.80 23.86
CA GLU A 60 -4.04 -30.79 24.36
C GLU A 60 -3.30 -32.03 24.84
N PHE A 61 -3.67 -32.55 26.02
CA PHE A 61 -3.24 -33.85 26.52
C PHE A 61 -4.36 -34.86 26.32
N ILE A 62 -4.11 -35.92 25.54
CA ILE A 62 -5.14 -36.80 25.00
C ILE A 62 -4.87 -38.23 25.48
N ILE A 63 -5.73 -38.77 26.34
CA ILE A 63 -5.63 -40.17 26.78
C ILE A 63 -5.87 -41.10 25.60
N ARG A 64 -5.00 -42.09 25.41
CA ARG A 64 -5.16 -43.07 24.33
C ARG A 64 -6.49 -43.81 24.41
N GLU A 65 -7.07 -44.11 23.25
CA GLU A 65 -8.35 -44.82 23.15
C GLU A 65 -8.24 -46.33 23.39
N ASP A 66 -7.03 -46.89 23.33
CA ASP A 66 -6.75 -48.32 23.35
C ASP A 66 -5.94 -48.77 24.57
N LEU A 67 -6.02 -48.03 25.69
CA LEU A 67 -5.30 -48.40 26.90
C LEU A 67 -5.82 -49.71 27.53
N PRO A 68 -4.93 -50.65 27.90
CA PRO A 68 -5.27 -51.81 28.72
C PRO A 68 -5.94 -51.43 30.04
N GLU A 69 -6.88 -52.24 30.52
CA GLU A 69 -7.67 -51.95 31.74
C GLU A 69 -6.81 -51.72 32.99
N ASN A 70 -5.70 -52.46 33.12
CA ASN A 70 -4.75 -52.33 34.23
C ASN A 70 -3.95 -51.01 34.22
N LEU A 71 -4.05 -50.21 33.15
CA LEU A 71 -3.40 -48.91 33.02
C LEU A 71 -4.38 -47.73 33.11
N ARG A 72 -5.67 -48.00 33.25
CA ARG A 72 -6.74 -46.98 33.36
C ARG A 72 -6.88 -46.48 34.80
N ILE A 73 -5.80 -45.94 35.35
CA ILE A 73 -5.71 -45.52 36.76
C ILE A 73 -5.58 -44.00 36.85
N GLY A 74 -6.29 -43.39 37.79
CA GLY A 74 -6.24 -41.95 38.06
C GLY A 74 -6.54 -41.11 36.82
N LEU A 75 -5.58 -40.26 36.43
CA LEU A 75 -5.65 -39.39 35.25
C LEU A 75 -5.97 -40.15 33.95
N PHE A 76 -5.55 -41.42 33.86
CA PHE A 76 -5.68 -42.26 32.67
C PHE A 76 -6.96 -43.12 32.65
N ALA A 77 -7.89 -42.93 33.60
CA ALA A 77 -9.10 -43.74 33.71
C ALA A 77 -10.07 -43.61 32.52
N HIS A 78 -10.09 -42.45 31.86
CA HIS A 78 -11.04 -42.12 30.80
C HIS A 78 -10.37 -42.09 29.42
N LEU A 79 -10.62 -43.14 28.63
CA LEU A 79 -10.12 -43.27 27.25
C LEU A 79 -10.59 -42.09 26.37
N GLY A 80 -9.71 -41.57 25.52
CA GLY A 80 -10.01 -40.47 24.60
C GLY A 80 -10.25 -39.11 25.28
N LYS A 81 -10.20 -39.03 26.61
CA LYS A 81 -10.37 -37.77 27.33
C LYS A 81 -9.26 -36.79 26.95
N ARG A 82 -9.69 -35.56 26.64
CA ARG A 82 -8.82 -34.44 26.29
C ARG A 82 -8.78 -33.47 27.46
N TYR A 83 -7.58 -33.07 27.84
CA TYR A 83 -7.35 -32.05 28.86
C TYR A 83 -6.67 -30.85 28.21
N PRO A 84 -7.27 -29.65 28.28
CA PRO A 84 -6.58 -28.42 27.91
C PRO A 84 -5.28 -28.32 28.72
N THR A 85 -4.18 -27.98 28.06
CA THR A 85 -2.85 -28.08 28.65
C THR A 85 -2.02 -26.84 28.33
N TRP A 86 -1.19 -26.42 29.29
CA TRP A 86 -0.18 -25.39 29.09
C TRP A 86 1.20 -25.93 29.45
N ILE A 87 2.17 -25.73 28.55
CA ILE A 87 3.51 -26.28 28.62
C ILE A 87 4.52 -25.15 28.72
N ARG A 88 5.43 -25.25 29.69
CA ARG A 88 6.58 -24.37 29.87
C ARG A 88 7.86 -25.11 29.49
N PHE A 89 8.56 -24.62 28.49
CA PHE A 89 9.91 -25.08 28.14
C PHE A 89 10.96 -24.14 28.75
N SER A 90 12.02 -24.72 29.32
CA SER A 90 13.05 -23.94 30.01
C SER A 90 14.39 -24.66 30.07
N SER A 91 15.43 -23.92 30.43
CA SER A 91 16.76 -24.46 30.75
C SER A 91 17.16 -24.13 32.18
N ASP A 92 17.94 -25.03 32.81
CA ASP A 92 18.57 -24.81 34.10
C ASP A 92 19.84 -23.95 33.98
N THR A 93 19.62 -22.69 33.59
CA THR A 93 20.66 -21.68 33.42
C THR A 93 20.05 -20.28 33.62
N THR A 94 20.89 -19.24 33.63
CA THR A 94 20.41 -17.86 33.76
C THR A 94 19.93 -17.30 32.41
N PRO A 95 18.99 -16.32 32.38
CA PRO A 95 18.43 -15.81 31.13
C PRO A 95 19.47 -15.25 30.14
N THR A 96 20.61 -14.79 30.64
CA THR A 96 21.72 -14.23 29.84
C THR A 96 22.78 -15.27 29.44
N SER A 97 22.72 -16.48 30.01
CA SER A 97 23.67 -17.56 29.72
C SER A 97 23.26 -18.34 28.47
N THR A 98 24.23 -18.99 27.83
CA THR A 98 23.98 -19.86 26.68
C THR A 98 23.16 -21.10 27.05
N ASP A 99 22.29 -21.52 26.14
CA ASP A 99 21.55 -22.79 26.23
C ASP A 99 22.40 -24.02 25.87
N PHE A 100 23.56 -23.80 25.25
CA PHE A 100 24.45 -24.87 24.83
C PHE A 100 24.94 -25.68 26.04
N LYS A 101 24.68 -27.00 26.02
CA LYS A 101 24.97 -27.93 27.13
C LYS A 101 24.23 -27.63 28.44
N SER A 102 23.09 -26.94 28.37
CA SER A 102 22.19 -26.78 29.53
C SER A 102 21.20 -27.94 29.66
N THR A 103 20.83 -28.28 30.89
CA THR A 103 19.73 -29.21 31.16
C THR A 103 18.40 -28.54 30.84
N LEU A 104 17.54 -29.22 30.09
CA LEU A 104 16.20 -28.74 29.74
C LEU A 104 15.18 -29.24 30.74
N GLY A 105 14.20 -28.40 31.06
CA GLY A 105 13.04 -28.74 31.86
C GLY A 105 11.75 -28.45 31.09
N VAL A 106 10.78 -29.34 31.24
CA VAL A 106 9.40 -29.16 30.78
C VAL A 106 8.44 -29.25 31.96
N GLY A 107 7.62 -28.22 32.11
CA GLY A 107 6.52 -28.19 33.06
C GLY A 107 5.20 -28.20 32.33
N ILE A 108 4.29 -29.10 32.71
CA ILE A 108 3.03 -29.35 32.01
C ILE A 108 1.92 -29.18 33.03
N LYS A 109 0.99 -28.26 32.78
CA LYS A 109 -0.22 -28.08 33.60
C LYS A 109 -1.45 -28.44 32.77
N LEU A 110 -2.18 -29.43 33.23
CA LEU A 110 -3.46 -29.86 32.68
C LEU A 110 -4.58 -29.14 33.42
N PHE A 111 -5.69 -28.92 32.71
CA PHE A 111 -6.92 -28.34 33.23
C PHE A 111 -8.05 -29.34 33.09
N GLU A 112 -9.14 -29.12 33.84
CA GLU A 112 -10.32 -29.98 33.86
C GLU A 112 -10.02 -31.41 34.33
N VAL A 113 -9.06 -31.55 35.23
CA VAL A 113 -8.71 -32.84 35.86
C VAL A 113 -9.44 -32.97 37.19
N ASP A 114 -10.38 -33.91 37.25
CA ASP A 114 -11.16 -34.20 38.44
C ASP A 114 -10.30 -34.85 39.56
N GLY A 115 -10.88 -34.97 40.75
CA GLY A 115 -10.25 -35.61 41.92
C GLY A 115 -9.49 -34.65 42.84
N LYS A 116 -9.35 -35.04 44.11
CA LYS A 116 -8.73 -34.20 45.14
C LYS A 116 -7.21 -34.05 44.91
N LYS A 117 -6.73 -32.81 44.90
CA LYS A 117 -5.29 -32.51 44.75
C LYS A 117 -4.56 -32.60 46.09
N LEU A 118 -3.35 -33.17 46.08
CA LEU A 118 -2.54 -33.38 47.28
C LEU A 118 -1.86 -32.10 47.79
N LEU A 119 -1.74 -31.07 46.94
CA LEU A 119 -1.11 -29.80 47.28
C LEU A 119 -1.95 -28.61 46.79
N GLY A 120 -2.09 -27.59 47.63
CA GLY A 120 -2.86 -26.38 47.31
C GLY A 120 -4.35 -26.54 47.59
N ASN A 121 -5.21 -25.97 46.74
CA ASN A 121 -6.65 -26.15 46.83
C ASN A 121 -7.03 -27.60 46.45
N PRO A 122 -7.61 -28.42 47.35
CA PRO A 122 -7.98 -29.79 47.05
C PRO A 122 -9.00 -29.92 45.93
N ASP A 123 -9.80 -28.88 45.67
CA ASP A 123 -10.83 -28.83 44.63
C ASP A 123 -10.36 -28.17 43.32
N ALA A 124 -9.06 -27.89 43.19
CA ALA A 124 -8.52 -27.36 41.94
C ALA A 124 -8.68 -28.38 40.79
N GLY A 125 -9.19 -27.91 39.66
CA GLY A 125 -9.29 -28.70 38.42
C GLY A 125 -7.99 -28.80 37.63
N THR A 126 -6.83 -28.52 38.23
CA THR A 126 -5.52 -28.50 37.56
C THR A 126 -4.62 -29.64 38.01
N PHE A 127 -3.73 -30.13 37.15
CA PHE A 127 -2.82 -31.25 37.45
C PHE A 127 -1.44 -31.00 36.80
N ASP A 128 -0.35 -31.27 37.52
CA ASP A 128 0.99 -30.90 37.08
C ASP A 128 1.91 -32.10 36.80
N PHE A 129 2.73 -31.99 35.77
CA PHE A 129 3.93 -32.80 35.56
C PHE A 129 5.16 -31.90 35.43
N LEU A 130 6.28 -32.30 36.03
CA LEU A 130 7.58 -31.67 35.81
C LEU A 130 8.60 -32.73 35.44
N MET A 131 9.33 -32.46 34.37
CA MET A 131 10.24 -33.43 33.75
C MET A 131 11.50 -32.72 33.26
N GLN A 132 12.60 -33.46 33.12
CA GLN A 132 13.89 -32.97 32.64
C GLN A 132 14.41 -33.84 31.50
N ASN A 133 15.31 -33.32 30.64
CA ASN A 133 15.84 -34.06 29.49
C ASN A 133 16.92 -35.12 29.82
N PHE A 134 16.78 -35.75 30.98
CA PHE A 134 17.66 -36.79 31.50
C PHE A 134 16.86 -37.80 32.33
N ASP A 135 17.22 -39.08 32.26
CA ASP A 135 16.45 -40.24 32.74
C ASP A 135 16.62 -40.58 34.23
N ALA A 136 17.60 -39.96 34.89
CA ALA A 136 17.80 -40.00 36.34
C ALA A 136 18.01 -38.58 36.92
N PHE A 137 17.95 -38.46 38.24
CA PHE A 137 18.40 -37.27 38.97
C PHE A 137 19.90 -37.38 39.30
N PHE A 138 20.57 -36.28 39.64
CA PHE A 138 22.03 -36.27 39.83
C PHE A 138 22.48 -36.52 41.29
N VAL A 139 21.53 -36.63 42.23
CA VAL A 139 21.73 -37.00 43.65
C VAL A 139 20.60 -37.92 44.11
N ASP A 140 20.82 -38.72 45.16
CA ASP A 140 19.89 -39.78 45.55
C ASP A 140 18.75 -39.30 46.45
N THR A 141 19.06 -38.49 47.47
CA THR A 141 18.11 -38.09 48.52
C THR A 141 18.01 -36.56 48.71
N ALA A 142 17.01 -36.10 49.46
CA ALA A 142 16.91 -34.68 49.85
C ALA A 142 18.12 -34.19 50.66
N LYS A 143 18.73 -35.08 51.45
CA LYS A 143 19.94 -34.77 52.20
C LYS A 143 21.11 -34.49 51.26
N ASP A 144 21.32 -35.36 50.28
CA ASP A 144 22.39 -35.19 49.28
C ASP A 144 22.16 -33.92 48.45
N MET A 145 20.90 -33.64 48.07
CA MET A 145 20.55 -32.39 47.39
C MET A 145 20.84 -31.16 48.26
N CYS A 146 20.59 -31.24 49.56
CA CYS A 146 20.92 -30.17 50.50
C CYS A 146 22.43 -29.95 50.58
N GLU A 147 23.21 -31.01 50.77
CA GLU A 147 24.68 -30.93 50.88
C GLU A 147 25.31 -30.41 49.57
N PHE A 148 24.83 -30.87 48.42
CA PHE A 148 25.23 -30.36 47.12
C PHE A 148 24.91 -28.86 46.96
N THR A 149 23.68 -28.46 47.29
CA THR A 149 23.25 -27.05 47.19
C THR A 149 24.04 -26.16 48.14
N LYS A 150 24.34 -26.64 49.36
CA LYS A 150 25.16 -25.93 50.34
C LYS A 150 26.58 -25.68 49.81
N ALA A 151 27.20 -26.69 49.21
CA ALA A 151 28.55 -26.55 48.63
C ALA A 151 28.62 -25.41 47.60
N GLY A 152 27.58 -25.26 46.77
CA GLY A 152 27.51 -24.17 45.79
C GLY A 152 27.07 -22.81 46.34
N VAL A 153 25.94 -22.80 47.07
CA VAL A 153 25.22 -21.56 47.44
C VAL A 153 25.78 -20.93 48.71
N VAL A 154 26.24 -21.74 49.67
CA VAL A 154 26.77 -21.28 50.96
C VAL A 154 28.29 -21.24 50.93
N ASP A 155 28.93 -22.34 50.51
CA ASP A 155 30.39 -22.48 50.55
C ASP A 155 31.07 -21.89 49.29
N GLY A 156 30.32 -21.70 48.20
CA GLY A 156 30.79 -21.06 46.96
C GLY A 156 31.70 -21.93 46.10
N ASN A 157 31.80 -23.24 46.36
CA ASN A 157 32.67 -24.15 45.62
C ASN A 157 32.13 -25.60 45.63
N TYR A 158 31.81 -26.13 44.44
CA TYR A 158 31.34 -27.51 44.27
C TYR A 158 32.47 -28.56 44.28
N ASP A 159 33.73 -28.18 44.02
CA ASP A 159 34.83 -29.11 43.77
C ASP A 159 35.05 -30.14 44.90
N PRO A 160 35.02 -29.78 46.20
CA PRO A 160 35.20 -30.75 47.28
C PRO A 160 34.07 -31.79 47.31
N TYR A 161 32.83 -31.35 47.14
CA TYR A 161 31.66 -32.24 47.14
C TYR A 161 31.71 -33.21 45.96
N LEU A 162 31.99 -32.71 44.75
CA LEU A 162 32.03 -33.55 43.54
C LEU A 162 33.15 -34.58 43.56
N LYS A 163 34.29 -34.26 44.18
CA LYS A 163 35.38 -35.21 44.38
C LYS A 163 34.98 -36.38 45.30
N ASP A 164 34.22 -36.09 46.35
CA ASP A 164 33.74 -37.10 47.30
C ASP A 164 32.51 -37.88 46.77
N HIS A 165 31.84 -37.37 45.73
CA HIS A 165 30.64 -37.94 45.11
C HIS A 165 30.83 -38.15 43.59
N PRO A 166 31.69 -39.10 43.15
CA PRO A 166 32.02 -39.29 41.74
C PRO A 166 30.80 -39.62 40.87
N LYS A 167 29.81 -40.37 41.40
CA LYS A 167 28.56 -40.67 40.68
C LYS A 167 27.78 -39.40 40.30
N THR A 168 27.69 -38.43 41.22
CA THR A 168 27.06 -37.14 40.94
C THR A 168 27.85 -36.36 39.89
N SER A 169 29.18 -36.37 39.95
CA SER A 169 30.03 -35.73 38.93
C SER A 169 29.80 -36.33 37.54
N GLU A 170 29.80 -37.66 37.41
CA GLU A 170 29.58 -38.37 36.15
C GLU A 170 28.19 -38.08 35.56
N LEU A 171 27.16 -38.02 36.40
CA LEU A 171 25.80 -37.67 35.96
C LEU A 171 25.70 -36.21 35.50
N LEU A 172 26.31 -35.26 36.22
CA LEU A 172 26.33 -33.85 35.81
C LEU A 172 27.06 -33.67 34.46
N ASP A 173 28.17 -34.37 34.26
CA ASP A 173 28.90 -34.37 32.98
C ASP A 173 28.05 -34.95 31.84
N ALA A 174 27.31 -36.04 32.10
CA ALA A 174 26.40 -36.64 31.12
C ALA A 174 25.18 -35.76 30.80
N MET A 175 24.69 -34.99 31.79
CA MET A 175 23.60 -34.03 31.61
C MET A 175 24.02 -32.83 30.75
N ALA A 176 25.30 -32.44 30.78
CA ALA A 176 25.86 -31.31 30.04
C ALA A 176 26.05 -31.61 28.53
N LYS A 177 24.95 -31.89 27.82
CA LYS A 177 24.92 -32.28 26.40
C LYS A 177 24.22 -31.25 25.50
N PRO A 178 24.67 -31.05 24.24
CA PRO A 178 23.99 -30.16 23.31
C PRO A 178 22.64 -30.75 22.87
N VAL A 179 21.68 -29.87 22.60
CA VAL A 179 20.33 -30.22 22.16
C VAL A 179 19.95 -29.39 20.94
N ALA A 180 19.18 -29.95 20.01
CA ALA A 180 18.77 -29.22 18.81
C ALA A 180 17.55 -28.33 19.06
N SER A 181 16.57 -28.86 19.80
CA SER A 181 15.28 -28.22 20.05
C SER A 181 14.66 -28.75 21.33
N VAL A 182 13.87 -27.91 22.01
CA VAL A 182 13.01 -28.34 23.10
C VAL A 182 11.85 -29.23 22.62
N LEU A 183 11.50 -29.18 21.32
CA LEU A 183 10.45 -30.00 20.73
C LEU A 183 10.93 -31.38 20.26
N SER A 184 12.24 -31.58 20.11
CA SER A 184 12.86 -32.84 19.67
C SER A 184 13.60 -33.57 20.78
N SER A 185 13.48 -33.12 22.03
CA SER A 185 14.14 -33.70 23.19
C SER A 185 13.19 -34.63 23.94
N ALA A 186 13.69 -35.78 24.41
CA ALA A 186 12.96 -36.60 25.35
C ALA A 186 13.09 -36.05 26.78
N TYR A 187 12.05 -36.25 27.60
CA TYR A 187 12.02 -35.80 28.99
C TYR A 187 11.57 -36.94 29.93
N TRP A 188 12.03 -36.93 31.18
CA TRP A 188 11.67 -37.91 32.20
C TRP A 188 11.32 -37.21 33.51
N SER A 189 10.42 -37.79 34.29
CA SER A 189 10.09 -37.28 35.63
C SER A 189 11.27 -37.37 36.60
N GLY A 190 12.23 -38.26 36.34
CA GLY A 190 13.40 -38.56 37.18
C GLY A 190 13.05 -39.30 38.49
N LEU A 191 11.90 -38.99 39.08
CA LEU A 191 11.40 -39.54 40.33
C LEU A 191 10.20 -40.49 40.09
N PRO A 192 10.00 -41.48 40.98
CA PRO A 192 8.85 -42.38 40.93
C PRO A 192 7.59 -41.75 41.54
N PHE A 193 6.44 -42.20 41.06
CA PHE A 193 5.11 -41.81 41.51
C PHE A 193 4.29 -43.06 41.77
N LYS A 194 3.34 -43.02 42.70
CA LYS A 194 2.29 -44.04 42.79
C LYS A 194 1.55 -44.13 41.45
N PHE A 195 0.98 -45.30 41.23
CA PHE A 195 0.09 -45.58 40.11
C PHE A 195 -1.05 -46.46 40.63
N GLY A 196 -1.99 -45.83 41.33
CA GLY A 196 -3.02 -46.50 42.12
C GLY A 196 -2.48 -47.01 43.45
N GLU A 197 -3.10 -48.06 44.01
CA GLU A 197 -2.84 -48.47 45.40
C GLU A 197 -1.50 -49.18 45.62
N SER A 198 -0.97 -49.92 44.64
CA SER A 198 0.15 -50.86 44.85
C SER A 198 1.27 -50.81 43.80
N GLN A 199 1.14 -49.96 42.79
CA GLN A 199 2.14 -49.85 41.71
C GLN A 199 2.85 -48.49 41.77
N PHE A 200 4.02 -48.43 41.14
CA PHE A 200 4.78 -47.19 40.99
C PHE A 200 5.24 -47.05 39.54
N VAL A 201 5.31 -45.81 39.06
CA VAL A 201 5.75 -45.48 37.70
C VAL A 201 6.74 -44.33 37.68
N LYS A 202 7.60 -44.30 36.65
CA LYS A 202 8.24 -43.07 36.16
C LYS A 202 7.54 -42.62 34.88
N TYR A 203 7.48 -41.31 34.64
CA TYR A 203 6.91 -40.76 33.40
C TYR A 203 8.01 -40.42 32.40
N LYS A 204 7.74 -40.62 31.11
CA LYS A 204 8.63 -40.23 30.00
C LYS A 204 7.82 -39.51 28.92
N LEU A 205 8.38 -38.44 28.37
CA LEU A 205 7.86 -37.70 27.24
C LEU A 205 8.77 -37.95 26.04
N GLU A 206 8.23 -38.51 24.98
CA GLU A 206 8.99 -38.93 23.80
C GLU A 206 8.58 -38.11 22.57
N PRO A 207 9.51 -37.38 21.92
CA PRO A 207 9.19 -36.55 20.77
C PRO A 207 8.81 -37.41 19.55
N ASN A 208 8.00 -36.85 18.65
CA ASN A 208 7.62 -37.53 17.41
C ASN A 208 8.63 -37.36 16.26
N PHE A 209 9.67 -36.55 16.45
CA PHE A 209 10.77 -36.39 15.50
C PHE A 209 12.10 -36.19 16.23
N TYR A 210 13.19 -36.38 15.48
CA TYR A 210 14.56 -36.19 15.94
C TYR A 210 15.26 -35.11 15.11
N LEU A 211 16.18 -34.39 15.74
CA LEU A 211 17.06 -33.42 15.11
C LEU A 211 18.46 -33.59 15.66
N ASP A 212 19.47 -33.49 14.79
CA ASP A 212 20.86 -33.54 15.21
C ASP A 212 21.23 -32.30 16.04
N PRO A 213 21.81 -32.49 17.25
CA PRO A 213 22.24 -31.38 18.08
C PRO A 213 23.41 -30.63 17.42
N PRO A 214 23.58 -29.33 17.73
CA PRO A 214 24.66 -28.54 17.18
C PRO A 214 26.02 -29.06 17.67
N ASN A 215 26.99 -29.17 16.76
CA ASN A 215 28.35 -29.65 17.06
C ASN A 215 29.23 -28.60 17.75
N HIS A 216 28.80 -27.33 17.79
CA HIS A 216 29.46 -26.22 18.47
C HIS A 216 28.41 -25.29 19.09
N SER A 217 28.83 -24.44 20.04
CA SER A 217 27.91 -23.47 20.65
C SER A 217 27.37 -22.51 19.59
N PRO A 218 26.04 -22.39 19.44
CA PRO A 218 25.44 -21.37 18.58
C PRO A 218 25.82 -19.94 19.02
N ASN A 219 25.85 -19.01 18.07
CA ASN A 219 26.14 -17.59 18.33
C ASN A 219 25.01 -16.92 19.13
N ASP A 220 23.77 -17.34 18.90
CA ASP A 220 22.63 -16.90 19.70
C ASP A 220 22.59 -17.71 21.01
N PRO A 221 22.80 -17.08 22.18
CA PRO A 221 22.74 -17.79 23.46
C PRO A 221 21.33 -18.32 23.77
N SER A 222 20.29 -17.89 23.06
CA SER A 222 18.87 -18.25 23.26
C SER A 222 18.28 -19.05 22.08
N TYR A 223 19.12 -19.76 21.32
CA TYR A 223 18.72 -20.46 20.09
C TYR A 223 17.55 -21.44 20.27
N LEU A 224 17.36 -22.03 21.46
CA LEU A 224 16.25 -22.95 21.72
C LEU A 224 14.89 -22.24 21.75
N GLY A 225 14.83 -21.02 22.30
CA GLY A 225 13.63 -20.19 22.26
C GLY A 225 13.31 -19.72 20.84
N ALA A 226 14.33 -19.29 20.09
CA ALA A 226 14.17 -18.89 18.70
C ALA A 226 13.67 -20.05 17.81
N ASP A 227 14.20 -21.26 17.99
CA ASP A 227 13.73 -22.46 17.29
C ASP A 227 12.27 -22.79 17.63
N LEU A 228 11.90 -22.73 18.92
CA LEU A 228 10.53 -22.98 19.37
C LEU A 228 9.52 -22.01 18.72
N VAL A 229 9.82 -20.70 18.71
CA VAL A 229 9.00 -19.66 18.06
C VAL A 229 8.86 -19.95 16.56
N ALA A 230 9.99 -20.20 15.89
CA ALA A 230 10.01 -20.39 14.45
C ALA A 230 9.17 -21.60 14.00
N ARG A 231 9.19 -22.70 14.77
CA ARG A 231 8.43 -23.92 14.49
C ARG A 231 6.95 -23.77 14.80
N LEU A 232 6.60 -23.30 16.01
CA LEU A 232 5.19 -23.25 16.41
C LEU A 232 4.38 -22.22 15.60
N LYS A 233 5.02 -21.23 14.97
CA LYS A 233 4.36 -20.34 13.99
C LYS A 233 3.96 -21.03 12.68
N LYS A 234 4.50 -22.22 12.38
CA LYS A 234 4.35 -22.86 11.06
C LYS A 234 3.84 -24.30 11.12
N THR A 235 4.15 -25.03 12.18
CA THR A 235 3.93 -26.47 12.28
C THR A 235 3.43 -26.86 13.66
N GLU A 236 2.53 -27.85 13.70
CA GLU A 236 2.16 -28.54 14.93
C GLU A 236 3.33 -29.40 15.44
N ALA A 237 3.46 -29.53 16.77
CA ALA A 237 4.42 -30.43 17.42
C ALA A 237 3.71 -31.46 18.30
N ARG A 238 4.27 -32.67 18.44
CA ARG A 238 3.67 -33.75 19.24
C ARG A 238 4.67 -34.48 20.11
N PHE A 239 4.20 -34.94 21.26
CA PHE A 239 4.91 -35.88 22.10
C PHE A 239 4.02 -37.07 22.47
N ARG A 240 4.64 -38.24 22.61
CA ARG A 240 4.04 -39.40 23.26
C ARG A 240 4.35 -39.34 24.75
N PHE A 241 3.32 -39.40 25.57
CA PHE A 241 3.41 -39.47 27.02
C PHE A 241 3.38 -40.94 27.47
N MET A 242 4.42 -41.35 28.17
CA MET A 242 4.72 -42.74 28.47
C MET A 242 4.80 -42.94 29.99
N ILE A 243 4.46 -44.15 30.44
CA ILE A 243 4.73 -44.63 31.81
C ILE A 243 5.73 -45.78 31.77
N GLN A 244 6.57 -45.86 32.78
CA GLN A 244 7.48 -46.97 33.01
C GLN A 244 7.14 -47.59 34.36
N LEU A 245 6.66 -48.84 34.37
CA LEU A 245 6.20 -49.54 35.59
C LEU A 245 7.39 -50.02 36.43
N ARG A 246 7.22 -50.04 37.75
CA ARG A 246 8.18 -50.67 38.67
C ARG A 246 8.03 -52.19 38.63
N THR A 247 8.83 -52.86 37.82
CA THR A 247 8.78 -54.33 37.64
C THR A 247 9.73 -55.09 38.56
N ASP A 248 10.83 -54.46 38.98
CA ASP A 248 11.85 -55.06 39.86
C ASP A 248 12.16 -54.13 41.05
N PRO A 249 11.60 -54.40 42.24
CA PRO A 249 11.82 -53.58 43.42
C PRO A 249 13.27 -53.37 43.85
N ASP A 250 14.16 -54.33 43.57
CA ASP A 250 15.56 -54.31 44.02
C ASP A 250 16.42 -53.46 43.07
N GLN A 251 16.06 -53.38 41.79
CA GLN A 251 16.75 -52.57 40.78
C GLN A 251 16.05 -51.23 40.48
N MET A 252 14.83 -51.04 40.97
CA MET A 252 14.02 -49.83 40.79
C MET A 252 13.64 -49.23 42.14
N PRO A 253 14.59 -48.64 42.87
CA PRO A 253 14.36 -48.08 44.19
C PRO A 253 13.41 -46.87 44.13
N LEU A 254 12.72 -46.63 45.24
CA LEU A 254 11.77 -45.51 45.37
C LEU A 254 12.41 -44.22 45.91
N ASP A 255 13.57 -44.31 46.58
CA ASP A 255 14.27 -43.17 47.21
C ASP A 255 15.79 -43.23 46.96
N GLU A 256 16.18 -43.49 45.71
CA GLU A 256 17.55 -43.39 45.19
C GLU A 256 17.50 -42.86 43.75
N ALA A 257 17.37 -41.54 43.62
CA ALA A 257 16.99 -40.92 42.35
C ALA A 257 18.09 -40.96 41.26
N THR A 258 19.33 -41.33 41.58
CA THR A 258 20.40 -41.53 40.58
C THR A 258 20.29 -42.85 39.84
N VAL A 259 19.41 -43.77 40.27
CA VAL A 259 19.22 -45.06 39.62
C VAL A 259 18.29 -44.93 38.40
N VAL A 260 18.86 -45.19 37.22
CA VAL A 260 18.11 -45.31 35.95
C VAL A 260 17.30 -46.61 35.98
N TRP A 261 16.00 -46.53 35.69
CA TRP A 261 15.17 -47.72 35.51
C TRP A 261 15.37 -48.22 34.09
N SER A 262 16.02 -49.38 33.93
CA SER A 262 16.33 -49.94 32.60
C SER A 262 15.06 -50.15 31.77
N GLU A 263 15.04 -49.62 30.55
CA GLU A 263 13.94 -49.84 29.60
C GLU A 263 13.84 -51.31 29.15
N ASP A 264 14.90 -52.11 29.30
CA ASP A 264 14.85 -53.57 29.05
C ASP A 264 14.05 -54.31 30.15
N LEU A 265 14.15 -53.84 31.40
CA LEU A 265 13.45 -54.44 32.54
C LEU A 265 12.01 -53.93 32.68
N SER A 266 11.77 -52.68 32.28
CA SER A 266 10.43 -52.11 32.14
C SER A 266 10.39 -51.22 30.91
N PRO A 267 9.88 -51.73 29.77
CA PRO A 267 9.67 -50.91 28.58
C PRO A 267 8.67 -49.76 28.83
N PRO A 268 8.94 -48.54 28.34
CA PRO A 268 7.98 -47.44 28.40
C PRO A 268 6.70 -47.75 27.61
N ILE A 269 5.55 -47.55 28.25
CA ILE A 269 4.23 -47.81 27.68
C ILE A 269 3.58 -46.47 27.32
N HIS A 270 3.21 -46.29 26.05
CA HIS A 270 2.54 -45.08 25.57
C HIS A 270 1.09 -45.02 26.07
N VAL A 271 0.75 -43.98 26.83
CA VAL A 271 -0.57 -43.83 27.48
C VAL A 271 -1.37 -42.60 27.06
N ALA A 272 -0.73 -41.55 26.56
CA ALA A 272 -1.40 -40.35 26.09
C ALA A 272 -0.55 -39.59 25.06
N ASP A 273 -1.18 -38.79 24.22
CA ASP A 273 -0.50 -37.88 23.30
C ASP A 273 -0.59 -36.44 23.80
N ILE A 274 0.47 -35.65 23.60
CA ILE A 274 0.46 -34.19 23.75
C ILE A 274 0.52 -33.57 22.36
N VAL A 275 -0.47 -32.75 22.04
CA VAL A 275 -0.56 -32.06 20.74
C VAL A 275 -0.42 -30.56 20.97
N ILE A 276 0.61 -29.96 20.38
CA ILE A 276 0.90 -28.52 20.46
C ILE A 276 0.53 -27.91 19.10
N PRO A 277 -0.63 -27.22 18.98
CA PRO A 277 -1.07 -26.64 17.71
C PRO A 277 -0.17 -25.48 17.25
N ILE A 278 -0.32 -25.13 15.97
CA ILE A 278 0.27 -23.91 15.39
C ILE A 278 -0.22 -22.69 16.19
N GLN A 279 0.71 -21.92 16.74
CA GLN A 279 0.42 -20.76 17.58
C GLN A 279 1.58 -19.76 17.59
N ASP A 280 1.26 -18.50 17.90
CA ASP A 280 2.26 -17.48 18.20
C ASP A 280 2.55 -17.45 19.70
N ILE A 281 3.61 -18.12 20.14
CA ILE A 281 4.00 -18.12 21.56
C ILE A 281 4.55 -16.78 22.06
N GLU A 282 4.79 -15.82 21.15
CA GLU A 282 5.14 -14.44 21.48
C GLU A 282 3.90 -13.54 21.63
N ALA A 283 2.69 -14.09 21.50
CA ALA A 283 1.46 -13.36 21.72
C ALA A 283 1.46 -12.66 23.09
N ARG A 284 1.11 -11.37 23.10
CA ARG A 284 1.13 -10.52 24.30
C ARG A 284 0.47 -11.23 25.49
N GLY A 285 1.17 -11.31 26.62
CA GLY A 285 0.66 -11.94 27.85
C GLY A 285 0.87 -13.45 27.94
N GLN A 286 1.39 -14.13 26.91
CA GLN A 286 1.58 -15.58 26.91
C GLN A 286 2.76 -16.03 27.77
N ALA A 287 3.91 -15.36 27.61
CA ALA A 287 5.08 -15.62 28.43
C ALA A 287 4.78 -15.33 29.91
N GLU A 288 4.14 -14.19 30.20
CA GLU A 288 3.76 -13.79 31.55
C GLU A 288 2.75 -14.78 32.16
N TYR A 289 1.76 -15.24 31.39
CA TYR A 289 0.81 -16.25 31.87
C TYR A 289 1.51 -17.53 32.32
N GLY A 290 2.37 -18.11 31.49
CA GLY A 290 3.06 -19.36 31.84
C GLY A 290 4.10 -19.20 32.95
N GLU A 291 4.77 -18.05 33.03
CA GLU A 291 5.63 -17.73 34.16
C GLU A 291 4.83 -17.62 35.47
N ASN A 292 3.59 -17.13 35.42
CA ASN A 292 2.72 -16.98 36.58
C ASN A 292 2.08 -18.29 37.08
N LEU A 293 2.01 -19.34 36.25
CA LEU A 293 1.53 -20.66 36.68
C LEU A 293 2.44 -21.22 37.79
N ALA A 294 1.88 -21.76 38.87
CA ALA A 294 2.65 -22.61 39.76
C ALA A 294 2.75 -24.02 39.15
N MET A 295 3.89 -24.68 39.35
CA MET A 295 4.10 -26.04 38.87
C MET A 295 4.76 -26.83 39.99
N ASN A 296 4.10 -27.87 40.49
CA ASN A 296 4.62 -28.70 41.57
C ASN A 296 4.23 -30.17 41.33
N ILE A 297 5.19 -31.10 41.46
CA ILE A 297 4.94 -32.53 41.21
C ILE A 297 3.91 -33.14 42.19
N TRP A 298 3.64 -32.48 43.32
CA TRP A 298 2.59 -32.87 44.27
C TRP A 298 1.21 -32.30 43.95
N HIS A 299 1.08 -31.45 42.92
CA HIS A 299 -0.22 -30.95 42.46
C HIS A 299 -0.89 -31.98 41.54
N VAL A 300 -1.17 -33.14 42.13
CA VAL A 300 -1.67 -34.36 41.48
C VAL A 300 -2.70 -35.03 42.40
N THR A 301 -3.37 -36.10 41.93
CA THR A 301 -4.28 -36.91 42.75
C THR A 301 -3.54 -38.01 43.52
N ALA A 302 -4.19 -38.62 44.50
CA ALA A 302 -3.60 -39.68 45.34
C ALA A 302 -3.06 -40.87 44.53
N ASP A 303 -3.71 -41.23 43.41
CA ASP A 303 -3.25 -42.30 42.52
C ASP A 303 -1.90 -42.02 41.87
N HIS A 304 -1.47 -40.76 41.83
CA HIS A 304 -0.23 -40.29 41.24
C HIS A 304 0.67 -39.59 42.28
N GLU A 305 0.55 -39.93 43.56
CA GLU A 305 1.37 -39.35 44.63
C GLU A 305 2.88 -39.57 44.35
N PRO A 306 3.71 -38.51 44.30
CA PRO A 306 5.16 -38.65 44.18
C PRO A 306 5.77 -39.38 45.37
N VAL A 307 6.87 -40.09 45.17
CA VAL A 307 7.53 -40.87 46.24
C VAL A 307 9.03 -40.57 46.29
N GLY A 308 9.58 -40.56 47.51
CA GLY A 308 10.99 -40.35 47.80
C GLY A 308 11.27 -38.97 48.40
N SER A 309 12.37 -38.88 49.15
CA SER A 309 12.76 -37.69 49.90
C SER A 309 12.96 -36.45 49.01
N ILE A 310 13.49 -36.60 47.79
CA ILE A 310 13.62 -35.48 46.83
C ILE A 310 12.24 -34.99 46.39
N ALA A 311 11.25 -35.89 46.28
CA ALA A 311 9.90 -35.48 45.98
C ALA A 311 9.34 -34.64 47.13
N ASP A 312 9.50 -35.08 48.38
CA ASP A 312 9.11 -34.30 49.57
C ASP A 312 9.77 -32.91 49.60
N ALA A 313 11.07 -32.83 49.29
CA ALA A 313 11.78 -31.56 49.18
C ALA A 313 11.18 -30.63 48.10
N ARG A 314 10.87 -31.17 46.92
CA ARG A 314 10.23 -30.41 45.83
C ARG A 314 8.83 -29.93 46.22
N ARG A 315 8.10 -30.65 47.08
CA ARG A 315 6.79 -30.21 47.59
C ARG A 315 6.89 -28.83 48.24
N GLU A 316 7.76 -28.72 49.23
CA GLU A 316 7.89 -27.54 50.07
C GLU A 316 8.63 -26.40 49.34
N VAL A 317 9.75 -26.71 48.66
CA VAL A 317 10.58 -25.69 47.99
C VAL A 317 9.85 -25.03 46.82
N TYR A 318 9.16 -25.80 45.98
CA TYR A 318 8.45 -25.22 44.83
C TYR A 318 7.18 -24.48 45.27
N ALA A 319 6.51 -24.92 46.33
CA ALA A 319 5.38 -24.19 46.92
C ALA A 319 5.82 -22.82 47.46
N ALA A 320 6.88 -22.79 48.29
CA ALA A 320 7.43 -21.55 48.84
C ALA A 320 7.94 -20.60 47.74
N SER A 321 8.59 -21.15 46.71
CA SER A 321 9.03 -20.36 45.56
C SER A 321 7.86 -19.74 44.78
N ALA A 322 6.79 -20.52 44.55
CA ALA A 322 5.60 -20.02 43.86
C ALA A 322 4.89 -18.93 44.67
N GLU A 323 4.77 -19.11 45.98
CA GLU A 323 4.21 -18.12 46.90
C GLU A 323 5.00 -16.80 46.88
N LEU A 324 6.33 -16.86 47.02
CA LEU A 324 7.18 -15.67 46.96
C LEU A 324 7.01 -14.91 45.64
N ARG A 325 7.01 -15.59 44.50
CA ARG A 325 6.80 -14.94 43.19
C ARG A 325 5.42 -14.31 43.09
N ARG A 326 4.36 -15.02 43.52
CA ARG A 326 2.99 -14.50 43.47
C ARG A 326 2.85 -13.24 44.31
N ASN A 327 3.40 -13.25 45.53
CA ASN A 327 3.42 -12.10 46.43
C ASN A 327 4.18 -10.91 45.85
N VAL A 328 5.39 -11.12 45.33
CA VAL A 328 6.24 -10.03 44.81
C VAL A 328 5.74 -9.48 43.47
N ASN A 329 5.24 -10.34 42.58
CA ASN A 329 4.75 -9.92 41.26
C ASN A 329 3.29 -9.41 41.28
N GLY A 330 2.62 -9.43 42.43
CA GLY A 330 1.22 -8.97 42.56
C GLY A 330 0.20 -9.88 41.86
N ILE A 331 0.42 -11.20 41.91
CA ILE A 331 -0.43 -12.22 41.27
C ILE A 331 -1.32 -12.87 42.33
N PRO A 332 -2.60 -13.19 42.04
CA PRO A 332 -3.47 -13.91 42.98
C PRO A 332 -2.86 -15.24 43.49
N LEU A 333 -3.11 -15.55 44.78
CA LEU A 333 -2.51 -16.69 45.50
C LEU A 333 -3.11 -18.09 45.16
N GLY A 334 -3.90 -18.22 44.10
CA GLY A 334 -4.62 -19.47 43.76
C GLY A 334 -4.17 -20.12 42.45
N GLU A 335 -4.59 -21.37 42.25
CA GLU A 335 -4.54 -22.03 40.94
C GLU A 335 -5.61 -21.42 39.99
N PRO A 336 -5.34 -21.37 38.68
CA PRO A 336 -6.32 -20.92 37.70
C PRO A 336 -7.46 -21.94 37.54
N ASN A 337 -8.71 -21.48 37.56
CA ASN A 337 -9.89 -22.35 37.39
C ASN A 337 -10.18 -22.71 35.93
N SER A 338 -9.65 -21.96 34.97
CA SER A 338 -9.84 -22.16 33.53
C SER A 338 -8.55 -21.86 32.78
N PRO A 339 -8.23 -22.58 31.69
CA PRO A 339 -7.06 -22.29 30.87
C PRO A 339 -7.21 -20.93 30.19
N ARG A 340 -6.11 -20.20 30.01
CA ARG A 340 -6.08 -19.03 29.15
C ARG A 340 -6.47 -19.45 27.72
N PRO A 341 -7.44 -18.78 27.08
CA PRO A 341 -7.75 -19.04 25.67
C PRO A 341 -6.58 -18.62 24.78
N LEU A 342 -6.38 -19.31 23.65
CA LEU A 342 -5.51 -18.86 22.57
C LEU A 342 -6.14 -17.62 21.93
N ILE A 343 -5.79 -16.45 22.46
CA ILE A 343 -6.12 -15.17 21.86
C ILE A 343 -4.85 -14.70 21.17
N SER A 344 -4.91 -14.50 19.86
CA SER A 344 -3.97 -13.60 19.16
C SER A 344 -4.54 -12.18 19.31
N PRO A 345 -4.16 -11.41 20.34
CA PRO A 345 -4.64 -10.05 20.46
C PRO A 345 -4.27 -9.31 19.17
N ALA A 346 -5.19 -8.48 18.67
CA ALA A 346 -4.90 -7.61 17.54
C ALA A 346 -3.60 -6.86 17.83
N ALA A 347 -2.73 -6.76 16.81
CA ALA A 347 -1.47 -6.06 16.95
C ALA A 347 -1.71 -4.68 17.57
N CYS A 348 -0.87 -4.28 18.54
CA CYS A 348 -0.92 -2.92 19.06
C CYS A 348 -0.68 -1.98 17.87
N VAL A 349 -1.69 -1.16 17.53
CA VAL A 349 -1.53 -0.16 16.48
C VAL A 349 -0.80 1.01 17.13
N ASP A 350 0.41 1.30 16.67
CA ASP A 350 1.10 2.54 17.05
C ASP A 350 0.32 3.73 16.49
N THR A 351 -0.39 4.41 17.39
CA THR A 351 -1.20 5.60 17.07
C THR A 351 -0.45 6.91 17.28
N HIS A 352 0.84 6.89 17.62
CA HIS A 352 1.61 8.10 17.82
C HIS A 352 1.97 8.71 16.46
N ILE A 353 1.49 9.92 16.20
CA ILE A 353 1.76 10.64 14.95
C ILE A 353 3.03 11.47 15.12
N VAL A 354 4.00 11.26 14.23
CA VAL A 354 5.28 11.99 14.23
C VAL A 354 5.43 12.95 13.05
N ARG A 355 4.62 12.77 12.01
CA ARG A 355 4.55 13.65 10.83
C ARG A 355 3.17 13.59 10.19
N ALA A 356 2.86 14.54 9.34
CA ALA A 356 1.69 14.50 8.47
C ALA A 356 2.05 14.71 7.00
N ALA A 357 1.14 14.36 6.09
CA ALA A 357 1.27 14.65 4.66
C ALA A 357 -0.07 15.06 4.06
N ILE A 358 -0.03 15.97 3.09
CA ILE A 358 -1.21 16.45 2.36
C ILE A 358 -1.48 15.52 1.16
N HIS A 359 -2.73 15.14 0.95
CA HIS A 359 -3.16 14.29 -0.17
C HIS A 359 -4.42 14.87 -0.85
N PRO A 360 -4.53 14.86 -2.19
CA PRO A 360 -3.53 14.35 -3.13
C PRO A 360 -2.23 15.16 -3.11
N ALA A 361 -1.11 14.52 -3.40
CA ALA A 361 0.20 15.16 -3.47
C ALA A 361 0.29 16.17 -4.63
N ILE A 362 -0.46 15.94 -5.70
CA ILE A 362 -0.70 16.87 -6.80
C ILE A 362 -2.22 16.89 -7.04
N GLY A 363 -2.89 17.94 -6.59
CA GLY A 363 -4.32 18.15 -6.81
C GLY A 363 -4.59 18.80 -8.15
N ILE A 364 -5.68 18.38 -8.81
CA ILE A 364 -6.09 18.90 -10.12
C ILE A 364 -7.39 19.68 -9.98
N ALA A 365 -7.29 21.00 -10.14
CA ALA A 365 -8.43 21.89 -10.33
C ALA A 365 -8.60 22.20 -11.82
N ARG A 366 -9.80 22.58 -12.24
CA ARG A 366 -10.06 22.98 -13.63
C ARG A 366 -10.86 24.28 -13.68
N VAL A 367 -10.51 25.10 -14.67
CA VAL A 367 -11.25 26.33 -14.94
C VAL A 367 -12.68 26.04 -15.38
N GLY A 368 -13.59 26.97 -15.08
CA GLY A 368 -14.99 26.95 -15.47
C GLY A 368 -15.60 28.33 -15.27
N ASP A 369 -16.47 28.76 -16.16
CA ASP A 369 -17.02 30.12 -16.18
C ASP A 369 -18.22 30.32 -15.22
N SER A 370 -18.65 29.28 -14.50
CA SER A 370 -19.61 29.44 -13.41
C SER A 370 -19.00 30.30 -12.30
N GLU A 371 -19.71 31.38 -11.95
CA GLU A 371 -19.27 32.34 -10.93
C GLU A 371 -19.21 31.68 -9.55
N ASN A 372 -20.19 30.83 -9.21
CA ASN A 372 -20.36 30.32 -7.84
C ASN A 372 -20.43 28.80 -7.73
N GLU A 373 -20.80 28.06 -8.79
CA GLU A 373 -20.99 26.62 -8.71
C GLU A 373 -19.71 25.85 -9.10
N PHE A 374 -19.48 24.75 -8.38
CA PHE A 374 -18.35 23.87 -8.60
C PHE A 374 -18.72 22.43 -8.24
N PHE A 375 -17.87 21.49 -8.64
CA PHE A 375 -17.90 20.11 -8.17
C PHE A 375 -16.51 19.68 -7.70
N ILE A 376 -16.43 18.67 -6.85
CA ILE A 376 -15.15 18.13 -6.39
C ILE A 376 -14.62 17.16 -7.44
N GLY A 377 -13.33 17.26 -7.76
CA GLY A 377 -12.67 16.30 -8.65
C GLY A 377 -12.69 14.87 -8.12
N PRO A 378 -12.31 13.88 -8.94
CA PRO A 378 -12.34 12.48 -8.57
C PRO A 378 -11.41 12.18 -7.39
N GLU A 379 -11.93 11.46 -6.39
CA GLU A 379 -11.17 10.97 -5.22
C GLU A 379 -10.96 9.45 -5.23
N ILE A 380 -11.54 8.75 -6.21
CA ILE A 380 -11.35 7.33 -6.51
C ILE A 380 -11.18 7.15 -8.03
N VAL A 381 -10.57 6.03 -8.43
CA VAL A 381 -10.44 5.63 -9.84
C VAL A 381 -11.51 4.63 -10.22
N ASP A 382 -11.90 4.60 -11.50
CA ASP A 382 -12.80 3.60 -12.07
C ASP A 382 -14.12 3.44 -11.28
N ALA A 383 -14.64 4.55 -10.75
CA ALA A 383 -15.92 4.55 -10.05
C ALA A 383 -17.02 4.08 -11.02
N PRO A 384 -17.99 3.27 -10.55
CA PRO A 384 -19.15 2.93 -11.38
C PRO A 384 -19.83 4.20 -11.89
N ALA A 385 -20.31 4.17 -13.13
CA ALA A 385 -20.99 5.31 -13.71
C ALA A 385 -22.21 5.70 -12.86
N ASP A 386 -22.27 6.95 -12.43
CA ASP A 386 -23.38 7.44 -11.61
C ASP A 386 -24.55 7.87 -12.50
N LEU A 387 -25.44 6.92 -12.81
CA LEU A 387 -26.65 7.21 -13.57
C LEU A 387 -27.66 8.10 -12.82
N THR A 388 -27.47 8.35 -11.52
CA THR A 388 -28.31 9.31 -10.77
C THR A 388 -27.93 10.75 -11.10
N GLN A 389 -26.74 10.95 -11.67
CA GLN A 389 -26.26 12.23 -12.16
C GLN A 389 -27.12 12.68 -13.35
N GLN A 390 -27.84 13.78 -13.17
CA GLN A 390 -28.69 14.34 -14.22
C GLN A 390 -27.83 14.84 -15.40
N PRO A 391 -28.35 14.77 -16.64
CA PRO A 391 -27.78 15.49 -17.79
C PRO A 391 -27.45 16.95 -17.45
N ASN A 392 -26.32 17.46 -17.95
CA ASN A 392 -25.76 18.79 -17.66
C ASN A 392 -25.21 18.97 -16.24
N PHE A 393 -24.78 17.91 -15.56
CA PHE A 393 -24.25 18.04 -14.20
C PHE A 393 -23.08 19.01 -14.11
N TYR A 394 -22.18 19.00 -15.10
CA TYR A 394 -20.98 19.84 -15.13
C TYR A 394 -21.27 21.31 -15.43
N ARG A 395 -22.54 21.69 -15.51
CA ARG A 395 -22.99 23.04 -15.80
C ARG A 395 -23.93 23.54 -14.72
N ASP A 396 -23.94 24.84 -14.52
CA ASP A 396 -24.90 25.50 -13.65
C ASP A 396 -26.23 25.79 -14.37
N SER A 397 -27.18 26.35 -13.62
CA SER A 397 -28.50 26.70 -14.16
C SER A 397 -28.50 27.73 -15.29
N THR A 398 -27.41 28.48 -15.46
CA THR A 398 -27.23 29.46 -16.56
C THR A 398 -26.61 28.82 -17.81
N GLY A 399 -26.10 27.59 -17.68
CA GLY A 399 -25.38 26.87 -18.72
C GLY A 399 -23.85 27.05 -18.65
N ALA A 400 -23.33 27.85 -17.73
CA ALA A 400 -21.88 28.00 -17.52
C ALA A 400 -21.26 26.71 -16.96
N ILE A 401 -20.01 26.43 -17.34
CA ILE A 401 -19.26 25.26 -16.85
C ILE A 401 -18.88 25.48 -15.38
N LYS A 402 -19.26 24.54 -14.53
CA LYS A 402 -18.84 24.50 -13.13
C LYS A 402 -17.33 24.33 -13.04
N ARG A 403 -16.70 25.03 -12.11
CA ARG A 403 -15.28 24.82 -11.79
C ARG A 403 -15.09 23.42 -11.18
N GLN A 404 -13.97 22.76 -11.48
CA GLN A 404 -13.57 21.55 -10.75
C GLN A 404 -12.66 21.95 -9.60
N ALA A 405 -13.07 21.67 -8.36
CA ALA A 405 -12.27 21.92 -7.18
C ALA A 405 -11.36 20.73 -6.86
N ALA A 406 -10.11 21.01 -6.47
CA ALA A 406 -9.23 20.04 -5.86
C ALA A 406 -9.46 20.03 -4.34
N ARG A 407 -9.87 18.89 -3.77
CA ARG A 407 -10.01 18.71 -2.32
C ARG A 407 -8.75 18.08 -1.74
N PHE A 408 -8.17 18.71 -0.72
CA PHE A 408 -6.98 18.25 -0.02
C PHE A 408 -7.31 17.82 1.41
N ARG A 409 -6.73 16.70 1.82
CA ARG A 409 -6.84 16.07 3.14
C ARG A 409 -5.46 15.94 3.77
N LEU A 410 -5.39 15.92 5.10
CA LEU A 410 -4.16 15.69 5.86
C LEU A 410 -4.22 14.32 6.52
N TYR A 411 -3.15 13.54 6.42
CA TYR A 411 -3.03 12.26 7.14
C TYR A 411 -1.84 12.28 8.09
N GLY A 412 -2.05 11.79 9.31
CA GLY A 412 -1.00 11.60 10.30
C GLY A 412 -0.33 10.24 10.16
N TYR A 413 0.99 10.19 10.24
CA TYR A 413 1.80 8.98 10.11
C TYR A 413 2.61 8.72 11.38
N ASN A 414 2.74 7.45 11.74
CA ASN A 414 3.62 7.03 12.82
C ASN A 414 5.08 6.90 12.37
N ALA A 415 5.97 6.58 13.31
CA ALA A 415 7.41 6.47 13.04
C ALA A 415 7.77 5.38 12.01
N ALA A 416 6.91 4.38 11.83
CA ALA A 416 7.05 3.36 10.80
C ALA A 416 6.50 3.77 9.42
N GLY A 417 6.02 5.01 9.28
CA GLY A 417 5.44 5.52 8.04
C GLY A 417 4.03 4.98 7.73
N LYS A 418 3.35 4.37 8.71
CA LYS A 418 1.97 3.88 8.53
C LYS A 418 0.97 4.99 8.83
N VAL A 419 -0.10 5.04 8.04
CA VAL A 419 -1.23 5.96 8.24
C VAL A 419 -1.91 5.64 9.56
N VAL A 420 -2.07 6.64 10.43
CA VAL A 420 -2.75 6.52 11.73
C VAL A 420 -4.21 6.97 11.63
N ARG A 421 -4.47 8.12 11.00
CA ARG A 421 -5.80 8.72 10.79
C ARG A 421 -5.72 9.95 9.88
N GLU A 422 -6.87 10.38 9.35
CA GLU A 422 -7.03 11.73 8.80
C GLU A 422 -6.98 12.77 9.94
N LEU A 423 -6.31 13.89 9.69
CA LEU A 423 -6.26 15.04 10.58
C LEU A 423 -7.29 16.08 10.16
N THR A 424 -8.15 16.44 11.10
CA THR A 424 -9.22 17.42 10.94
C THR A 424 -9.24 18.35 12.16
N PRO A 425 -10.02 19.44 12.15
CA PRO A 425 -10.19 20.28 13.33
C PRO A 425 -10.73 19.56 14.58
N ASP A 426 -11.20 18.30 14.47
CA ASP A 426 -11.60 17.49 15.65
C ASP A 426 -10.40 16.94 16.43
N ASN A 427 -9.22 16.85 15.81
CA ASN A 427 -8.07 16.17 16.39
C ASN A 427 -6.72 16.88 16.18
N ALA A 428 -6.70 17.99 15.44
CA ALA A 428 -5.52 18.82 15.23
C ALA A 428 -5.90 20.29 14.95
N ASP A 429 -5.04 21.23 15.32
CA ASP A 429 -5.11 22.61 14.86
C ASP A 429 -4.47 22.68 13.46
N ILE A 430 -5.24 23.13 12.46
CA ILE A 430 -4.82 23.13 11.06
C ILE A 430 -4.98 24.52 10.46
N VAL A 431 -3.91 25.03 9.86
CA VAL A 431 -3.93 26.22 9.00
C VAL A 431 -3.37 25.82 7.64
N TRP A 432 -4.18 25.96 6.59
CA TRP A 432 -3.77 25.74 5.21
C TRP A 432 -3.17 27.01 4.61
N THR A 433 -2.16 26.87 3.77
CA THR A 433 -1.56 27.96 3.00
C THR A 433 -1.37 27.53 1.56
N VAL A 434 -1.84 28.32 0.60
CA VAL A 434 -1.70 28.04 -0.83
C VAL A 434 -1.05 29.21 -1.54
N HIS A 435 -0.11 28.94 -2.44
CA HIS A 435 0.53 29.95 -3.29
C HIS A 435 0.57 29.46 -4.74
N VAL A 436 -0.28 30.03 -5.59
CA VAL A 436 -0.34 29.74 -7.03
C VAL A 436 0.15 30.92 -7.86
N ALA A 437 0.69 30.66 -9.05
CA ALA A 437 1.04 31.68 -10.03
C ALA A 437 0.85 31.17 -11.47
N ASN A 438 0.76 32.09 -12.42
CA ASN A 438 0.86 31.81 -13.85
C ASN A 438 2.12 32.47 -14.42
N ARG A 439 2.99 31.68 -15.05
CA ARG A 439 4.24 32.16 -15.64
C ARG A 439 4.35 31.89 -17.14
N LYS A 440 3.27 31.51 -17.82
CA LYS A 440 3.28 31.17 -19.25
C LYS A 440 3.85 32.28 -20.12
N SER A 441 3.38 33.52 -19.90
CA SER A 441 3.80 34.69 -20.68
C SER A 441 5.22 35.16 -20.35
N GLN A 442 5.73 34.80 -19.16
CA GLN A 442 7.10 35.05 -18.72
C GLN A 442 8.11 34.04 -19.30
N TRP A 443 7.63 32.86 -19.72
CA TRP A 443 8.47 31.73 -20.08
C TRP A 443 8.93 31.71 -21.55
N TYR A 444 9.60 30.64 -21.95
CA TYR A 444 10.03 30.38 -23.32
C TYR A 444 8.88 29.92 -24.20
N GLU A 445 9.05 30.09 -25.50
CA GLU A 445 8.15 29.53 -26.50
C GLU A 445 8.12 28.00 -26.43
N PHE A 446 6.96 27.42 -26.72
CA PHE A 446 6.83 26.00 -26.96
C PHE A 446 6.78 25.73 -28.45
N GLN A 447 7.69 24.90 -28.95
CA GLN A 447 7.68 24.39 -30.33
C GLN A 447 7.52 22.86 -30.35
N TYR A 448 8.30 22.16 -29.53
CA TYR A 448 8.28 20.72 -29.30
C TYR A 448 8.88 20.39 -27.94
N ALA A 449 8.73 19.15 -27.46
CA ALA A 449 9.38 18.71 -26.23
C ALA A 449 10.92 18.74 -26.39
N LEU A 450 11.63 19.38 -25.46
CA LEU A 450 13.09 19.60 -25.57
C LEU A 450 13.93 18.39 -25.13
N ASP A 451 13.31 17.36 -24.55
CA ASP A 451 13.96 16.18 -24.00
C ASP A 451 13.90 14.95 -24.90
N ILE A 452 13.27 15.05 -26.08
CA ILE A 452 13.24 13.96 -27.07
C ILE A 452 14.55 13.91 -27.88
N PRO A 453 14.97 12.72 -28.37
CA PRO A 453 16.17 12.58 -29.18
C PRO A 453 16.23 13.48 -30.41
N GLU A 454 15.08 13.67 -31.08
CA GLU A 454 14.94 14.49 -32.28
C GLU A 454 15.28 15.97 -32.03
N ALA A 455 14.99 16.49 -30.82
CA ALA A 455 15.24 17.87 -30.46
C ALA A 455 16.74 18.21 -30.33
N VAL A 456 17.58 17.24 -29.96
CA VAL A 456 19.01 17.48 -29.67
C VAL A 456 19.76 18.03 -30.88
N ASN A 457 19.41 17.55 -32.08
CA ASN A 457 20.08 17.92 -33.33
C ASN A 457 19.25 18.84 -34.22
N ALA A 458 18.08 19.29 -33.75
CA ALA A 458 17.23 20.17 -34.53
C ALA A 458 17.89 21.55 -34.71
N PRO A 459 17.88 22.12 -35.92
CA PRO A 459 18.56 23.39 -36.21
C PRO A 459 17.97 24.59 -35.47
N ASP A 460 16.73 24.48 -34.96
CA ASP A 460 15.99 25.53 -34.26
C ASP A 460 15.69 25.18 -32.79
N ASN A 461 16.47 24.29 -32.17
CA ASN A 461 16.29 23.85 -30.79
C ASN A 461 16.61 24.89 -29.69
N ALA A 462 16.73 26.16 -30.06
CA ALA A 462 16.97 27.27 -29.15
C ALA A 462 15.73 28.16 -29.07
N PHE A 463 14.79 27.80 -28.19
CA PHE A 463 13.50 28.48 -28.08
C PHE A 463 13.66 29.85 -27.42
N ALA A 464 13.14 30.88 -28.07
CA ALA A 464 13.18 32.24 -27.56
C ALA A 464 12.22 32.45 -26.38
N LEU A 465 12.39 33.55 -25.66
CA LEU A 465 11.43 34.01 -24.67
C LEU A 465 10.13 34.49 -25.33
N ARG A 466 8.97 34.10 -24.77
CA ARG A 466 7.70 34.78 -25.06
C ARG A 466 7.79 36.24 -24.63
N ASN A 467 7.01 37.09 -25.29
CA ASN A 467 7.03 38.54 -25.12
C ASN A 467 8.44 39.13 -25.27
N PRO A 468 9.15 38.87 -26.39
CA PRO A 468 10.57 39.22 -26.54
C PRO A 468 10.83 40.73 -26.53
N LYS A 469 9.80 41.55 -26.78
CA LYS A 469 9.87 43.02 -26.74
C LYS A 469 9.89 43.59 -25.31
N VAL A 470 9.55 42.79 -24.30
CA VAL A 470 9.55 43.22 -22.89
C VAL A 470 10.98 43.16 -22.34
N LYS A 471 11.48 44.31 -21.87
CA LYS A 471 12.83 44.45 -21.32
C LYS A 471 13.06 43.55 -20.11
N ALA A 472 14.29 43.09 -19.92
CA ALA A 472 14.68 42.14 -18.88
C ALA A 472 14.19 42.56 -17.48
N GLU A 473 14.38 43.83 -17.10
CA GLU A 473 13.98 44.38 -15.80
C GLU A 473 12.46 44.41 -15.56
N ASN A 474 11.66 44.29 -16.63
CA ASN A 474 10.19 44.29 -16.56
C ASN A 474 9.58 42.90 -16.76
N ARG A 475 10.36 41.87 -17.07
CA ARG A 475 9.83 40.51 -17.33
C ARG A 475 9.12 39.90 -16.14
N ILE A 476 9.41 40.34 -14.90
CA ILE A 476 8.67 39.89 -13.72
C ILE A 476 7.17 40.25 -13.79
N LYS A 477 6.82 41.33 -14.51
CA LYS A 477 5.43 41.78 -14.70
C LYS A 477 4.63 40.91 -15.68
N LEU A 478 5.29 39.99 -16.37
CA LEU A 478 4.64 38.99 -17.23
C LEU A 478 4.08 37.80 -16.42
N ALA A 479 4.57 37.60 -15.19
CA ALA A 479 4.04 36.59 -14.29
C ALA A 479 2.84 37.16 -13.51
N ILE A 480 1.78 36.36 -13.42
CA ILE A 480 0.63 36.66 -12.55
C ILE A 480 0.90 35.93 -11.24
N ASP A 481 1.27 36.68 -10.21
CA ASP A 481 1.60 36.14 -8.88
C ASP A 481 0.87 36.96 -7.79
N PRO A 482 -0.28 36.48 -7.29
CA PRO A 482 -1.02 37.11 -6.20
C PRO A 482 -0.42 36.88 -4.81
N GLY A 483 0.63 36.05 -4.68
CA GLY A 483 1.19 35.63 -3.40
C GLY A 483 0.33 34.61 -2.63
N PRO A 484 0.79 34.15 -1.46
CA PRO A 484 0.09 33.13 -0.68
C PRO A 484 -1.22 33.64 -0.06
N ARG A 485 -2.15 32.72 0.18
CA ARG A 485 -3.37 32.90 1.00
C ARG A 485 -3.47 31.80 2.04
N SER A 486 -4.14 32.05 3.15
CA SER A 486 -4.29 31.05 4.23
C SER A 486 -5.71 31.01 4.77
N ILE A 487 -6.12 29.81 5.19
CA ILE A 487 -7.47 29.54 5.66
C ILE A 487 -7.44 28.46 6.76
N CYS A 488 -8.36 28.55 7.72
CA CYS A 488 -8.52 27.58 8.79
C CYS A 488 -9.99 27.52 9.25
N GLY A 489 -10.37 26.46 9.93
CA GLY A 489 -11.76 26.25 10.38
C GLY A 489 -12.63 25.50 9.37
N ARG A 490 -13.92 25.36 9.69
CA ARG A 490 -14.89 24.57 8.93
C ARG A 490 -15.83 25.49 8.16
N ASN A 491 -16.27 25.06 6.98
CA ASN A 491 -17.25 25.77 6.15
C ASN A 491 -16.88 27.24 5.89
N ILE A 492 -15.59 27.54 5.73
CA ILE A 492 -15.15 28.91 5.43
C ILE A 492 -15.13 29.08 3.91
N SER A 493 -15.89 30.05 3.42
CA SER A 493 -15.96 30.41 2.00
C SER A 493 -16.17 31.92 1.86
N GLY A 494 -15.79 32.48 0.69
CA GLY A 494 -15.83 33.92 0.45
C GLY A 494 -14.74 34.71 1.20
N GLY A 495 -14.73 36.03 1.07
CA GLY A 495 -13.70 36.92 1.64
C GLY A 495 -12.58 37.25 0.64
N ALA A 496 -12.13 38.50 0.63
CA ALA A 496 -11.06 38.97 -0.27
C ALA A 496 -9.69 38.34 0.09
N GLU A 497 -9.51 37.99 1.36
CA GLU A 497 -8.34 37.31 1.91
C GLU A 497 -8.22 35.83 1.51
N HIS A 498 -9.24 35.26 0.87
CA HIS A 498 -9.22 33.88 0.35
C HIS A 498 -9.17 33.83 -1.18
N ARG A 499 -9.16 34.99 -1.85
CA ARG A 499 -9.12 35.12 -3.31
C ARG A 499 -7.72 35.45 -3.81
N PHE A 500 -7.35 34.85 -4.93
CA PHE A 500 -6.12 35.12 -5.66
C PHE A 500 -6.36 36.17 -6.77
N ASP A 501 -6.99 37.29 -6.40
CA ASP A 501 -7.44 38.37 -7.29
C ASP A 501 -6.55 39.63 -7.23
N THR A 502 -5.34 39.52 -6.68
CA THR A 502 -4.38 40.64 -6.61
C THR A 502 -3.22 40.51 -7.59
N GLY A 503 -3.14 39.40 -8.32
CA GLY A 503 -2.11 39.17 -9.32
C GLY A 503 -2.33 40.05 -10.55
N THR A 504 -1.26 40.59 -11.11
CA THR A 504 -1.35 41.48 -12.28
C THR A 504 -0.51 41.00 -13.45
N PHE A 505 -1.02 41.16 -14.66
CA PHE A 505 -0.29 40.95 -15.90
C PHE A 505 0.00 42.28 -16.60
N GLN A 506 1.23 42.47 -17.07
CA GLN A 506 1.61 43.60 -17.91
C GLN A 506 2.68 43.21 -18.94
N ALA A 507 2.32 43.32 -20.22
CA ALA A 507 3.23 43.13 -21.35
C ALA A 507 3.38 44.42 -22.17
N ALA A 508 2.62 44.59 -23.27
CA ALA A 508 2.74 45.75 -24.15
C ALA A 508 1.91 46.96 -23.68
N SER A 509 0.85 46.73 -22.88
CA SER A 509 0.05 47.79 -22.28
C SER A 509 0.81 48.56 -21.19
N ASP A 510 0.65 49.89 -21.17
CA ASP A 510 1.17 50.75 -20.10
C ASP A 510 0.45 50.55 -18.75
N ARG A 511 -0.76 49.99 -18.79
CA ARG A 511 -1.57 49.69 -17.59
C ARG A 511 -1.61 48.18 -17.34
N PRO A 512 -1.28 47.71 -16.12
CA PRO A 512 -1.46 46.32 -15.76
C PRO A 512 -2.94 45.95 -15.70
N VAL A 513 -3.25 44.68 -15.97
CA VAL A 513 -4.58 44.10 -15.78
C VAL A 513 -4.53 43.13 -14.60
N THR A 514 -5.56 43.14 -13.77
CA THR A 514 -5.68 42.22 -12.63
C THR A 514 -6.34 40.92 -13.08
N VAL A 515 -5.79 39.79 -12.68
CA VAL A 515 -6.24 38.45 -13.09
C VAL A 515 -6.49 37.60 -11.84
N LEU A 516 -7.68 37.02 -11.75
CA LEU A 516 -8.06 36.08 -10.70
C LEU A 516 -7.54 34.68 -11.06
N LEU A 517 -6.66 34.11 -10.23
CA LEU A 517 -6.16 32.74 -10.43
C LEU A 517 -6.95 31.65 -9.69
N GLY A 518 -7.90 32.05 -8.84
CA GLY A 518 -8.74 31.13 -8.08
C GLY A 518 -9.04 31.60 -6.65
N GLU A 519 -9.52 30.69 -5.82
CA GLU A 519 -9.83 30.93 -4.41
C GLU A 519 -9.70 29.64 -3.56
N ILE A 520 -9.51 29.81 -2.24
CA ILE A 520 -9.51 28.72 -1.27
C ILE A 520 -10.78 28.74 -0.40
N GLN A 521 -11.28 27.56 -0.07
CA GLN A 521 -12.39 27.34 0.86
C GLN A 521 -12.08 26.17 1.79
N THR A 522 -12.85 26.01 2.86
CA THR A 522 -12.84 24.77 3.67
C THR A 522 -14.21 24.13 3.71
N ASP A 523 -14.25 22.80 3.62
CA ASP A 523 -15.49 22.02 3.74
C ASP A 523 -15.92 21.85 5.21
N GLU A 524 -16.98 21.09 5.44
CA GLU A 524 -17.54 20.83 6.77
C GLU A 524 -16.55 20.11 7.70
N ASN A 525 -15.56 19.43 7.13
CA ASN A 525 -14.50 18.73 7.82
C ASN A 525 -13.22 19.55 7.99
N GLY A 526 -13.21 20.81 7.52
CA GLY A 526 -12.03 21.67 7.53
C GLY A 526 -10.97 21.26 6.50
N ARG A 527 -11.35 20.43 5.52
CA ARG A 527 -10.49 20.06 4.39
C ARG A 527 -10.40 21.24 3.44
N LEU A 528 -9.23 21.43 2.83
CA LEU A 528 -9.03 22.51 1.88
C LEU A 528 -9.69 22.17 0.54
N LEU A 529 -10.45 23.12 0.01
CA LEU A 529 -10.91 23.14 -1.37
C LEU A 529 -10.17 24.26 -2.10
N PHE A 530 -9.53 23.93 -3.21
CA PHE A 530 -8.95 24.91 -4.13
C PHE A 530 -9.77 24.96 -5.42
N LEU A 531 -10.28 26.14 -5.76
CA LEU A 531 -10.97 26.40 -7.02
C LEU A 531 -10.08 27.27 -7.91
N GLY A 532 -9.90 26.87 -9.17
CA GLY A 532 -9.12 27.64 -10.14
C GLY A 532 -9.82 28.90 -10.66
N GLY A 533 -9.21 29.53 -11.68
CA GLY A 533 -9.77 30.65 -12.43
C GLY A 533 -11.06 30.30 -13.21
N HIS A 534 -11.58 31.29 -13.94
CA HIS A 534 -12.84 31.18 -14.69
C HIS A 534 -12.67 30.88 -16.18
N GLY A 535 -11.46 30.55 -16.63
CA GLY A 535 -11.15 30.27 -18.03
C GLY A 535 -11.01 31.54 -18.87
N LYS A 536 -10.75 32.69 -18.24
CA LYS A 536 -10.60 33.98 -18.91
C LYS A 536 -9.20 34.10 -19.52
N SER A 537 -9.17 34.39 -20.82
CA SER A 537 -7.96 34.67 -21.58
C SER A 537 -8.14 35.94 -22.40
N ALA A 538 -7.14 36.82 -22.42
CA ALA A 538 -7.21 38.07 -23.17
C ALA A 538 -5.84 38.66 -23.50
N SER A 539 -5.82 39.63 -24.41
CA SER A 539 -4.70 40.55 -24.63
C SER A 539 -5.10 41.98 -24.23
N PRO A 540 -4.36 42.66 -23.32
CA PRO A 540 -4.63 44.03 -22.93
C PRO A 540 -4.61 45.04 -24.09
N THR A 541 -3.84 44.76 -25.16
CA THR A 541 -3.76 45.62 -26.35
C THR A 541 -4.61 45.14 -27.52
N ASN A 542 -5.41 44.08 -27.34
CA ASN A 542 -6.11 43.37 -28.42
C ASN A 542 -5.16 42.86 -29.52
N ALA A 543 -3.97 42.40 -29.14
CA ALA A 543 -3.05 41.71 -30.03
C ALA A 543 -3.70 40.43 -30.59
N PRO A 544 -3.43 40.06 -31.85
CA PRO A 544 -3.98 38.84 -32.43
C PRO A 544 -3.52 37.61 -31.65
N VAL A 545 -4.41 36.64 -31.48
CA VAL A 545 -4.10 35.35 -30.83
C VAL A 545 -3.16 34.48 -31.69
N PHE A 546 -3.20 34.68 -33.01
CA PHE A 546 -2.38 33.96 -33.98
C PHE A 546 -2.02 34.87 -35.15
N ASP A 547 -0.77 34.78 -35.60
CA ASP A 547 -0.24 35.49 -36.77
C ASP A 547 -0.04 34.50 -37.92
N PRO A 548 -0.83 34.57 -39.01
CA PRO A 548 -0.71 33.64 -40.13
C PRO A 548 0.62 33.76 -40.89
N ASP A 549 1.32 34.89 -40.79
CA ASP A 549 2.64 35.08 -41.38
C ASP A 549 3.76 34.50 -40.50
N ASN A 550 3.44 34.10 -39.26
CA ASN A 550 4.32 33.38 -38.35
C ASN A 550 3.63 32.13 -37.75
N PRO A 551 3.36 31.09 -38.56
CA PRO A 551 2.72 29.85 -38.09
C PRO A 551 3.35 29.20 -36.84
N PRO A 552 4.69 29.21 -36.64
CA PRO A 552 5.32 28.75 -35.40
C PRO A 552 4.92 29.50 -34.11
N GLY A 553 4.26 30.65 -34.23
CA GLY A 553 3.73 31.42 -33.11
C GLY A 553 2.45 30.86 -32.48
N PHE A 554 1.86 29.79 -33.02
CA PHE A 554 0.56 29.20 -32.63
C PHE A 554 0.32 29.05 -31.12
N ASN A 555 1.32 28.56 -30.37
CA ASN A 555 1.22 28.33 -28.93
C ASN A 555 1.77 29.48 -28.08
N ASN A 556 2.15 30.59 -28.71
CA ASN A 556 3.08 31.57 -28.18
C ASN A 556 2.59 33.01 -28.37
N ALA A 557 1.29 33.24 -28.15
CA ALA A 557 0.68 34.55 -28.38
C ALA A 557 1.29 35.63 -27.45
N ASN A 558 1.92 36.65 -28.04
CA ASN A 558 2.50 37.77 -27.31
C ASN A 558 1.41 38.75 -26.84
N ASP A 559 1.61 39.39 -25.70
CA ASP A 559 0.65 40.25 -25.00
C ASP A 559 -0.60 39.52 -24.48
N TRP A 560 -0.63 38.19 -24.50
CA TRP A 560 -1.73 37.39 -23.96
C TRP A 560 -1.46 36.88 -22.55
N TYR A 561 -2.54 36.71 -21.78
CA TYR A 561 -2.59 35.97 -20.53
C TYR A 561 -3.78 35.01 -20.50
N ASP A 562 -3.72 34.04 -19.60
CA ASP A 562 -4.87 33.21 -19.18
C ASP A 562 -4.86 33.06 -17.65
N ASP A 563 -5.92 32.47 -17.10
CA ASP A 563 -6.11 32.30 -15.66
C ASP A 563 -5.91 30.85 -15.17
N THR A 564 -5.22 30.02 -15.97
CA THR A 564 -4.64 28.77 -15.45
C THR A 564 -3.47 29.08 -14.52
N SER A 565 -3.07 28.14 -13.67
CA SER A 565 -2.01 28.36 -12.69
C SER A 565 -1.54 27.04 -12.07
N ASP A 566 -0.47 27.10 -11.31
CA ASP A 566 -0.09 26.02 -10.40
C ASP A 566 0.72 26.56 -9.22
N GLY A 567 0.83 25.77 -8.16
CA GLY A 567 1.71 26.12 -7.04
C GLY A 567 1.54 25.29 -5.78
N THR A 568 2.09 25.77 -4.67
CA THR A 568 2.23 24.97 -3.44
C THR A 568 0.94 24.95 -2.63
N VAL A 569 0.72 23.81 -1.96
CA VAL A 569 -0.29 23.62 -0.92
C VAL A 569 0.44 23.16 0.33
N ASP A 570 0.53 24.03 1.32
CA ASP A 570 1.20 23.83 2.59
C ASP A 570 0.18 23.80 3.74
N ALA A 571 0.56 23.23 4.89
CA ALA A 571 -0.23 23.31 6.11
C ALA A 571 0.65 23.37 7.35
N THR A 572 0.23 24.15 8.34
CA THR A 572 0.74 24.08 9.72
C THR A 572 -0.20 23.24 10.55
N VAL A 573 0.33 22.20 11.20
CA VAL A 573 -0.46 21.25 12.00
C VAL A 573 0.09 21.18 13.42
N LYS A 574 -0.79 21.30 14.41
CA LYS A 574 -0.48 21.00 15.82
C LYS A 574 -1.41 19.94 16.37
N ILE A 575 -0.85 18.96 17.07
CA ILE A 575 -1.61 17.94 17.80
C ILE A 575 -1.34 18.16 19.29
N ASN A 576 -2.38 18.41 20.08
CA ASN A 576 -2.27 18.74 21.51
C ASN A 576 -1.27 19.89 21.78
N GLY A 577 -1.29 20.92 20.91
CA GLY A 577 -0.39 22.07 20.99
C GLY A 577 1.05 21.85 20.48
N VAL A 578 1.42 20.63 20.10
CA VAL A 578 2.75 20.30 19.56
C VAL A 578 2.73 20.35 18.04
N SER A 579 3.59 21.18 17.44
CA SER A 579 3.78 21.23 15.99
C SER A 579 4.43 19.95 15.48
N ILE A 580 3.92 19.41 14.37
CA ILE A 580 4.52 18.27 13.67
C ILE A 580 4.96 18.68 12.25
N PRO A 581 5.99 18.05 11.67
CA PRO A 581 6.36 18.28 10.28
C PRO A 581 5.24 17.83 9.33
N VAL A 582 5.02 18.61 8.27
CA VAL A 582 4.00 18.34 7.25
C VAL A 582 4.66 18.32 5.87
N GLU A 583 4.48 17.22 5.14
CA GLU A 583 4.84 17.15 3.73
C GLU A 583 3.80 17.88 2.88
N SER A 584 4.26 18.85 2.11
CA SER A 584 3.41 19.68 1.26
C SER A 584 2.92 18.94 0.01
N ALA A 585 1.94 19.55 -0.65
CA ALA A 585 1.39 19.14 -1.93
C ALA A 585 1.53 20.27 -2.95
N TRP A 586 1.07 19.99 -4.17
CA TRP A 586 0.96 20.94 -5.26
C TRP A 586 -0.48 20.98 -5.78
N VAL A 587 -0.90 22.11 -6.36
CA VAL A 587 -2.14 22.20 -7.12
C VAL A 587 -1.84 22.66 -8.54
N VAL A 588 -2.50 22.06 -9.52
CA VAL A 588 -2.45 22.43 -10.93
C VAL A 588 -3.87 22.80 -11.38
N VAL A 589 -4.02 23.96 -12.00
CA VAL A 589 -5.26 24.44 -12.61
C VAL A 589 -5.18 24.21 -14.12
N ALA A 590 -5.97 23.27 -14.60
CA ALA A 590 -6.01 22.86 -15.99
C ALA A 590 -7.22 23.44 -16.75
N PRO A 591 -7.22 23.33 -18.10
CA PRO A 591 -8.42 23.47 -18.92
C PRO A 591 -9.58 22.57 -18.47
N PRO A 592 -10.83 22.84 -18.91
CA PRO A 592 -11.97 21.96 -18.69
C PRO A 592 -11.70 20.56 -19.22
N ASN A 593 -12.35 19.56 -18.63
CA ASN A 593 -12.37 18.20 -19.15
C ASN A 593 -13.70 17.98 -19.88
N TYR A 594 -13.69 17.92 -21.20
CA TYR A 594 -14.90 17.75 -22.01
C TYR A 594 -15.37 16.29 -22.12
N ALA A 595 -14.63 15.34 -21.54
CA ALA A 595 -15.08 13.97 -21.33
C ALA A 595 -14.60 13.47 -19.96
N PRO A 596 -15.23 13.92 -18.85
CA PRO A 596 -14.80 13.68 -17.47
C PRO A 596 -14.46 12.23 -17.14
N ASP A 597 -15.27 11.31 -17.61
CA ASP A 597 -15.18 9.87 -17.31
C ASP A 597 -14.34 9.09 -18.33
N VAL A 598 -13.83 9.75 -19.38
CA VAL A 598 -12.99 9.09 -20.39
C VAL A 598 -11.52 9.21 -19.97
N VAL A 599 -10.91 8.04 -19.79
CA VAL A 599 -9.50 7.88 -19.42
C VAL A 599 -8.69 7.66 -20.70
N SER A 600 -7.60 8.40 -20.85
CA SER A 600 -6.71 8.20 -22.00
C SER A 600 -5.89 6.92 -21.86
N TRP A 601 -5.23 6.48 -22.93
CA TRP A 601 -4.45 5.24 -22.89
C TRP A 601 -3.32 5.30 -21.87
N ARG A 602 -2.51 6.37 -21.90
CA ARG A 602 -1.49 6.66 -20.88
C ARG A 602 -1.89 7.86 -20.02
N THR A 603 -2.03 7.63 -18.71
CA THR A 603 -2.35 8.66 -17.73
C THR A 603 -1.09 9.29 -17.14
N MET A 604 -1.22 10.47 -16.54
CA MET A 604 -0.11 11.10 -15.80
C MET A 604 0.35 10.24 -14.63
N TYR A 605 -0.56 9.52 -13.99
CA TYR A 605 -0.22 8.54 -12.95
C TYR A 605 0.69 7.43 -13.49
N ASP A 606 0.36 6.85 -14.66
CA ASP A 606 1.16 5.78 -15.26
C ASP A 606 2.57 6.27 -15.64
N LEU A 607 2.66 7.48 -16.23
CA LEU A 607 3.93 8.11 -16.57
C LEU A 607 4.80 8.32 -15.33
N MET A 608 4.23 8.88 -14.26
CA MET A 608 4.97 9.12 -13.02
C MET A 608 5.44 7.82 -12.36
N CYS A 609 4.61 6.77 -12.37
CA CYS A 609 5.03 5.45 -11.89
C CYS A 609 6.24 4.92 -12.68
N ASP A 610 6.25 5.06 -14.00
CA ASP A 610 7.41 4.71 -14.83
C ASP A 610 8.66 5.51 -14.44
N VAL A 611 8.54 6.83 -14.23
CA VAL A 611 9.65 7.67 -13.73
C VAL A 611 10.19 7.13 -12.40
N TYR A 612 9.32 6.78 -11.45
CA TYR A 612 9.73 6.35 -10.12
C TYR A 612 10.33 4.95 -10.10
N VAL A 613 9.87 4.05 -10.98
CA VAL A 613 10.52 2.76 -11.20
C VAL A 613 11.91 2.96 -11.80
N ASN A 614 12.04 3.80 -12.83
CA ASN A 614 13.33 4.11 -13.44
C ASN A 614 14.31 4.81 -12.47
N ALA A 615 13.79 5.61 -11.53
CA ALA A 615 14.58 6.25 -10.48
C ALA A 615 14.91 5.32 -9.28
N GLY A 616 14.35 4.11 -9.23
CA GLY A 616 14.53 3.16 -8.12
C GLY A 616 13.76 3.53 -6.85
N TRP A 617 12.76 4.40 -6.92
CA TRP A 617 11.89 4.76 -5.78
C TRP A 617 10.65 3.88 -5.67
N MET A 618 10.26 3.23 -6.76
CA MET A 618 9.24 2.19 -6.81
C MET A 618 9.82 0.94 -7.47
N THR A 619 9.23 -0.21 -7.19
CA THR A 619 9.62 -1.47 -7.83
C THR A 619 8.55 -1.90 -8.80
N MET A 620 8.97 -2.34 -9.99
CA MET A 620 8.08 -3.08 -10.88
C MET A 620 7.58 -4.35 -10.18
N PRO A 621 6.30 -4.72 -10.29
CA PRO A 621 5.79 -5.97 -9.75
C PRO A 621 6.51 -7.18 -10.36
N GLU A 622 6.99 -8.12 -9.52
CA GLU A 622 7.58 -9.39 -10.00
C GLU A 622 6.55 -10.29 -10.69
N LYS A 623 5.27 -10.14 -10.32
CA LYS A 623 4.12 -10.84 -10.89
C LYS A 623 2.97 -9.83 -11.00
N PRO A 624 2.80 -9.15 -12.13
CA PRO A 624 1.70 -8.21 -12.30
C PRO A 624 0.35 -8.91 -12.16
N SER A 625 -0.64 -8.17 -11.66
CA SER A 625 -2.05 -8.55 -11.65
C SER A 625 -2.62 -8.39 -13.06
N PHE A 626 -3.33 -9.39 -13.57
CA PHE A 626 -4.06 -9.20 -14.83
C PHE A 626 -5.09 -8.09 -14.68
N THR A 627 -5.84 -8.10 -13.58
CA THR A 627 -6.93 -7.16 -13.32
C THR A 627 -6.46 -5.72 -13.10
N HIS A 628 -5.37 -5.52 -12.35
CA HIS A 628 -4.95 -4.20 -11.90
C HIS A 628 -3.82 -3.59 -12.72
N ASP A 629 -2.99 -4.40 -13.39
CA ASP A 629 -1.82 -3.91 -14.13
C ASP A 629 -1.95 -4.08 -15.65
N ILE A 630 -2.63 -5.13 -16.13
CA ILE A 630 -2.71 -5.45 -17.58
C ILE A 630 -4.02 -4.96 -18.20
N LEU A 631 -5.16 -5.37 -17.62
CA LEU A 631 -6.50 -5.09 -18.13
C LEU A 631 -6.76 -3.59 -18.33
N PRO A 632 -6.32 -2.67 -17.45
CA PRO A 632 -6.53 -1.24 -17.67
C PRO A 632 -5.87 -0.73 -18.96
N LEU A 633 -4.69 -1.25 -19.34
CA LEU A 633 -4.01 -0.85 -20.57
C LEU A 633 -4.80 -1.26 -21.83
N LEU A 634 -5.47 -2.41 -21.77
CA LEU A 634 -6.30 -2.93 -22.85
C LEU A 634 -7.67 -2.21 -22.90
N ASN A 635 -8.35 -2.11 -21.76
CA ASN A 635 -9.68 -1.50 -21.65
C ASN A 635 -9.70 -0.03 -22.07
N ARG A 636 -8.64 0.73 -21.80
CA ARG A 636 -8.57 2.15 -22.18
C ARG A 636 -8.59 2.35 -23.70
N LEU A 637 -8.14 1.39 -24.51
CA LEU A 637 -8.31 1.44 -25.97
C LEU A 637 -9.80 1.44 -26.34
N GLY A 638 -10.59 0.56 -25.70
CA GLY A 638 -12.05 0.53 -25.86
C GLY A 638 -12.74 1.75 -25.24
N GLY A 639 -12.21 2.31 -24.15
CA GLY A 639 -12.72 3.54 -23.52
C GLY A 639 -12.68 4.77 -24.45
N LEU A 640 -11.70 4.84 -25.35
CA LEU A 640 -11.59 5.92 -26.33
C LEU A 640 -12.69 5.91 -27.41
N GLN A 641 -13.53 4.87 -27.49
CA GLN A 641 -14.66 4.79 -28.42
C GLN A 641 -15.65 5.97 -28.31
N TRP A 642 -15.71 6.58 -27.13
CA TRP A 642 -16.67 7.65 -26.84
C TRP A 642 -16.28 8.99 -27.45
N VAL A 643 -15.00 9.14 -27.81
CA VAL A 643 -14.40 10.42 -28.20
C VAL A 643 -13.65 10.35 -29.53
N ASN A 644 -13.42 9.15 -30.08
CA ASN A 644 -12.81 8.96 -31.39
C ASN A 644 -13.45 7.79 -32.13
N LYS A 645 -13.91 8.04 -33.37
CA LYS A 645 -14.65 7.05 -34.16
C LYS A 645 -13.78 5.88 -34.64
N GLY A 646 -12.49 6.08 -34.89
CA GLY A 646 -11.59 4.99 -35.28
C GLY A 646 -11.40 3.97 -34.17
N PHE A 647 -11.23 4.45 -32.92
CA PHE A 647 -11.21 3.56 -31.76
C PHE A 647 -12.55 2.84 -31.57
N ALA A 648 -13.68 3.54 -31.77
CA ALA A 648 -15.00 2.94 -31.68
C ALA A 648 -15.22 1.78 -32.67
N ALA A 649 -14.69 1.90 -33.89
CA ALA A 649 -14.89 0.90 -34.94
C ALA A 649 -14.13 -0.42 -34.71
N TYR A 650 -13.07 -0.41 -33.87
CA TYR A 650 -12.18 -1.56 -33.71
C TYR A 650 -12.13 -2.11 -32.28
N PHE A 651 -12.14 -1.22 -31.27
CA PHE A 651 -12.07 -1.57 -29.85
C PHE A 651 -13.40 -1.37 -29.10
N GLY A 652 -14.43 -0.84 -29.78
CA GLY A 652 -15.75 -0.65 -29.19
C GLY A 652 -16.46 -1.96 -28.84
N LYS A 653 -17.59 -1.86 -28.14
CA LYS A 653 -18.38 -3.06 -27.77
C LYS A 653 -18.85 -3.80 -29.03
N GLY A 654 -18.69 -5.12 -29.05
CA GLY A 654 -19.04 -5.97 -30.20
C GLY A 654 -18.05 -5.89 -31.38
N CYS A 655 -17.01 -5.08 -31.30
CA CYS A 655 -15.98 -4.97 -32.33
C CYS A 655 -14.88 -6.06 -32.18
N PRO A 656 -13.99 -6.23 -33.18
CA PRO A 656 -13.00 -7.32 -33.19
C PRO A 656 -12.10 -7.40 -31.94
N MET A 657 -11.70 -6.24 -31.38
CA MET A 657 -10.87 -6.16 -30.17
C MET A 657 -11.61 -5.51 -29.01
N ASP A 658 -12.82 -6.00 -28.74
CA ASP A 658 -13.62 -5.62 -27.57
C ASP A 658 -13.01 -6.19 -26.27
N PHE A 659 -12.20 -5.39 -25.59
CA PHE A 659 -11.61 -5.76 -24.30
C PHE A 659 -12.60 -5.74 -23.13
N SER A 660 -13.87 -5.40 -23.35
CA SER A 660 -14.94 -5.61 -22.35
C SER A 660 -15.60 -6.98 -22.47
N ASN A 661 -15.32 -7.74 -23.55
CA ASN A 661 -15.93 -9.04 -23.80
C ASN A 661 -15.39 -10.11 -22.81
N PRO A 662 -16.25 -10.73 -21.98
CA PRO A 662 -15.80 -11.71 -21.00
C PRO A 662 -15.15 -12.97 -21.59
N GLN A 663 -15.59 -13.41 -22.78
CA GLN A 663 -15.00 -14.58 -23.43
C GLN A 663 -13.60 -14.30 -23.96
N LEU A 664 -13.31 -13.06 -24.39
CA LEU A 664 -11.95 -12.65 -24.72
C LEU A 664 -11.11 -12.53 -23.45
N LEU A 665 -11.60 -11.84 -22.43
CA LEU A 665 -10.88 -11.63 -21.17
C LEU A 665 -10.54 -12.94 -20.45
N ALA A 666 -11.44 -13.94 -20.47
CA ALA A 666 -11.15 -15.26 -19.93
C ALA A 666 -9.95 -15.94 -20.61
N LYS A 667 -9.75 -15.72 -21.91
CA LYS A 667 -8.58 -16.24 -22.64
C LYS A 667 -7.31 -15.45 -22.31
N LEU A 668 -7.43 -14.14 -22.15
CA LEU A 668 -6.30 -13.25 -21.87
C LEU A 668 -5.78 -13.35 -20.43
N SER A 669 -6.65 -13.65 -19.47
CA SER A 669 -6.33 -13.86 -18.06
C SER A 669 -5.88 -15.29 -17.74
N TYR A 670 -6.23 -16.27 -18.59
CA TYR A 670 -5.92 -17.67 -18.34
C TYR A 670 -4.43 -17.90 -18.06
N LYS A 671 -4.16 -18.58 -16.95
CA LYS A 671 -2.83 -19.07 -16.57
C LYS A 671 -2.85 -20.58 -16.27
N PRO A 672 -1.94 -21.38 -16.86
CA PRO A 672 -1.79 -22.79 -16.49
C PRO A 672 -1.46 -22.97 -14.99
N LYS A 673 -2.05 -23.98 -14.36
CA LYS A 673 -1.81 -24.30 -12.93
C LYS A 673 -0.37 -24.81 -12.67
N ASP A 674 0.26 -25.39 -13.68
CA ASP A 674 1.65 -25.83 -13.68
C ASP A 674 2.34 -25.20 -14.88
N LEU A 675 3.46 -24.51 -14.66
CA LEU A 675 4.23 -23.84 -15.71
C LEU A 675 4.83 -24.82 -16.74
N ASN A 676 4.86 -26.12 -16.43
CA ASN A 676 5.27 -27.15 -17.39
C ASN A 676 4.13 -27.58 -18.35
N GLN A 677 2.91 -27.09 -18.15
CA GLN A 677 1.79 -27.32 -19.06
C GLN A 677 1.77 -26.28 -20.18
N ALA A 678 1.37 -26.69 -21.37
CA ALA A 678 1.20 -25.78 -22.49
C ALA A 678 0.11 -24.74 -22.18
N ASP A 679 0.44 -23.46 -22.37
CA ASP A 679 -0.52 -22.37 -22.29
C ASP A 679 -1.24 -22.19 -23.65
N PRO A 680 -2.54 -22.53 -23.75
CA PRO A 680 -3.28 -22.50 -25.00
C PRO A 680 -3.51 -21.08 -25.55
N TYR A 681 -3.29 -20.03 -24.73
CA TYR A 681 -3.53 -18.63 -25.10
C TYR A 681 -2.27 -17.76 -25.09
N SER A 682 -1.11 -18.33 -24.76
CA SER A 682 0.18 -17.63 -24.81
C SER A 682 0.45 -16.93 -26.14
N GLU A 683 0.17 -17.59 -27.27
CA GLU A 683 0.35 -16.99 -28.60
C GLU A 683 -0.69 -15.91 -28.92
N LEU A 684 -1.89 -15.99 -28.36
CA LEU A 684 -2.88 -14.89 -28.46
C LEU A 684 -2.38 -13.65 -27.70
N ARG A 685 -1.87 -13.83 -26.48
CA ARG A 685 -1.28 -12.72 -25.70
C ARG A 685 -0.08 -12.13 -26.42
N ARG A 686 0.79 -12.97 -26.98
CA ARG A 686 1.95 -12.54 -27.79
C ARG A 686 1.53 -11.73 -29.00
N ALA A 687 0.50 -12.17 -29.74
CA ALA A 687 -0.01 -11.45 -30.89
C ALA A 687 -0.54 -10.05 -30.49
N ILE A 688 -1.30 -9.96 -29.39
CA ILE A 688 -1.77 -8.66 -28.85
C ILE A 688 -0.59 -7.78 -28.45
N PHE A 689 0.38 -8.32 -27.71
CA PHE A 689 1.58 -7.57 -27.32
C PHE A 689 2.35 -7.01 -28.52
N HIS A 690 2.51 -7.80 -29.59
CA HIS A 690 3.19 -7.35 -30.82
C HIS A 690 2.42 -6.28 -31.61
N ASN A 691 1.15 -6.01 -31.26
CA ASN A 691 0.46 -4.85 -31.80
C ASN A 691 0.86 -3.55 -31.08
N PHE A 692 1.52 -3.60 -29.92
CA PHE A 692 1.96 -2.38 -29.23
C PHE A 692 3.35 -1.93 -29.67
N ARG A 693 3.50 -0.60 -29.78
CA ARG A 693 4.78 0.01 -30.13
C ARG A 693 5.75 -0.09 -28.95
N PRO A 694 6.98 -0.65 -29.15
CA PRO A 694 7.94 -0.84 -28.07
C PRO A 694 8.35 0.50 -27.45
N SER A 695 8.88 0.47 -26.23
CA SER A 695 9.25 1.71 -25.52
C SER A 695 10.36 2.50 -26.21
N ARG A 696 11.22 1.80 -26.97
CA ARG A 696 12.33 2.36 -27.73
C ARG A 696 12.34 1.80 -29.16
N PRO A 697 11.48 2.31 -30.06
CA PRO A 697 11.42 1.84 -31.43
C PRO A 697 12.70 2.17 -32.19
N VAL A 698 13.23 1.18 -32.92
CA VAL A 698 14.42 1.33 -33.80
C VAL A 698 14.06 1.46 -35.28
N VAL A 699 12.81 1.16 -35.62
CA VAL A 699 12.25 1.32 -36.97
C VAL A 699 11.14 2.36 -36.87
N ALA A 700 11.20 3.35 -37.76
CA ALA A 700 10.14 4.34 -37.86
C ALA A 700 8.92 3.75 -38.55
N GLU A 701 7.75 4.10 -38.04
CA GLU A 701 6.49 3.75 -38.64
C GLU A 701 6.00 4.90 -39.52
N PRO A 702 5.48 4.63 -40.73
CA PRO A 702 4.89 5.67 -41.55
C PRO A 702 3.69 6.29 -40.82
N VAL A 703 3.80 7.58 -40.50
CA VAL A 703 2.72 8.33 -39.84
C VAL A 703 1.45 8.43 -40.69
N GLN A 704 1.61 8.31 -42.01
CA GLN A 704 0.51 8.26 -42.97
C GLN A 704 -0.18 6.90 -43.00
N TRP A 705 0.43 5.82 -42.50
CA TRP A 705 -0.15 4.48 -42.49
C TRP A 705 0.19 3.73 -41.20
N PRO A 706 -0.23 4.23 -40.01
CA PRO A 706 0.06 3.57 -38.75
C PRO A 706 -0.83 2.34 -38.55
N HIS A 707 -0.19 1.22 -38.28
CA HIS A 707 -0.84 -0.07 -38.01
C HIS A 707 -0.65 -0.50 -36.55
N ILE A 708 0.33 0.07 -35.85
CA ILE A 708 0.74 -0.34 -34.50
C ILE A 708 0.04 0.51 -33.44
N TRP A 709 -0.42 -0.14 -32.38
CA TRP A 709 -1.10 0.47 -31.25
C TRP A 709 -0.14 1.16 -30.27
N PRO A 710 -0.64 2.18 -29.56
CA PRO A 710 -1.92 2.85 -29.82
C PRO A 710 -1.85 3.74 -31.07
N TRP A 711 -2.99 3.99 -31.72
CA TRP A 711 -3.13 4.90 -32.86
C TRP A 711 -3.18 6.37 -32.41
N ILE A 712 -2.17 6.75 -31.62
CA ILE A 712 -2.02 8.08 -31.02
C ILE A 712 -0.67 8.66 -31.49
N TYR A 713 -0.66 9.95 -31.82
CA TYR A 713 0.56 10.65 -32.24
C TYR A 713 1.61 10.70 -31.11
N GLY A 714 2.88 10.76 -31.49
CA GLY A 714 4.03 10.88 -30.57
C GLY A 714 4.55 12.32 -30.50
N ASP A 715 5.46 12.57 -29.56
CA ASP A 715 5.97 13.91 -29.24
C ASP A 715 6.64 14.62 -30.42
N ALA A 716 7.20 13.85 -31.38
CA ALA A 716 7.87 14.40 -32.55
C ALA A 716 6.90 14.74 -33.70
N PHE A 717 5.65 14.29 -33.63
CA PHE A 717 4.69 14.45 -34.73
C PHE A 717 4.48 15.91 -35.09
N GLY A 718 4.56 16.21 -36.39
CA GLY A 718 4.34 17.54 -36.92
C GLY A 718 5.51 18.50 -36.72
N SER A 719 6.54 18.14 -35.95
CA SER A 719 7.72 18.97 -35.71
C SER A 719 8.98 18.46 -36.42
N PHE A 720 8.98 17.20 -36.85
CA PHE A 720 10.13 16.48 -37.40
C PHE A 720 9.74 15.67 -38.65
N PRO A 721 10.71 15.15 -39.42
CA PRO A 721 10.43 14.30 -40.58
C PRO A 721 9.51 13.11 -40.26
N GLU A 722 8.59 12.80 -41.17
CA GLU A 722 7.55 11.77 -41.01
C GLU A 722 8.12 10.33 -40.89
N ASN A 723 9.42 10.14 -41.14
CA ASN A 723 10.15 8.89 -40.95
C ASN A 723 10.93 8.83 -39.61
N GLY A 724 10.61 9.69 -38.65
CA GLY A 724 11.13 9.65 -37.28
C GLY A 724 10.41 8.64 -36.40
N THR A 725 11.12 8.05 -35.44
CA THR A 725 10.58 7.04 -34.52
C THR A 725 9.70 7.63 -33.41
N GLY A 726 9.88 8.92 -33.07
CA GLY A 726 9.05 9.63 -32.07
C GLY A 726 7.72 10.19 -32.59
N ASN A 727 7.34 9.95 -33.84
CA ASN A 727 6.10 10.50 -34.42
C ASN A 727 4.82 9.79 -33.96
N MET A 728 4.93 8.61 -33.35
CA MET A 728 3.80 7.83 -32.84
C MET A 728 4.05 7.45 -31.39
N LEU A 729 3.00 7.37 -30.59
CA LEU A 729 3.10 7.13 -29.15
C LEU A 729 3.69 5.75 -28.84
N THR A 730 4.67 5.69 -27.95
CA THR A 730 5.28 4.43 -27.50
C THR A 730 4.76 4.02 -26.13
N MET A 731 4.87 2.72 -25.81
CA MET A 731 4.78 2.27 -24.42
C MET A 731 5.86 2.95 -23.56
N THR A 732 5.59 3.07 -22.26
CA THR A 732 6.67 3.30 -21.29
C THR A 732 7.46 2.01 -21.04
N GLY A 733 8.63 2.12 -20.39
CA GLY A 733 9.42 0.93 -20.03
C GLY A 733 8.67 0.03 -19.04
N LEU A 734 7.95 0.62 -18.10
CA LEU A 734 7.09 -0.09 -17.16
C LEU A 734 5.94 -0.82 -17.86
N GLN A 735 5.20 -0.16 -18.77
CA GLN A 735 4.12 -0.81 -19.52
C GLN A 735 4.62 -2.01 -20.34
N GLU A 736 5.76 -1.85 -21.02
CA GLU A 736 6.39 -2.91 -21.79
C GLU A 736 6.80 -4.09 -20.88
N GLY A 737 7.43 -3.81 -19.73
CA GLY A 737 7.81 -4.83 -18.75
C GLY A 737 6.62 -5.62 -18.18
N LEU A 738 5.52 -4.94 -17.84
CA LEU A 738 4.28 -5.57 -17.37
C LEU A 738 3.69 -6.52 -18.43
N LEU A 739 3.59 -6.05 -19.69
CA LEU A 739 3.05 -6.86 -20.78
C LEU A 739 3.97 -8.03 -21.16
N HIS A 740 5.30 -7.89 -21.02
CA HIS A 740 6.22 -9.02 -21.17
C HIS A 740 5.93 -10.13 -20.16
N HIS A 741 5.79 -9.80 -18.87
CA HIS A 741 5.42 -10.79 -17.84
C HIS A 741 4.07 -11.46 -18.14
N TRP A 742 3.10 -10.70 -18.64
CA TRP A 742 1.81 -11.23 -19.06
C TRP A 742 1.92 -12.24 -20.22
N VAL A 743 2.67 -11.91 -21.27
CA VAL A 743 2.92 -12.83 -22.40
C VAL A 743 3.62 -14.11 -21.94
N GLU A 744 4.61 -13.99 -21.04
CA GLU A 744 5.38 -15.10 -20.49
C GLU A 744 4.60 -15.98 -19.48
N GLY A 745 3.36 -15.60 -19.11
CA GLY A 745 2.57 -16.32 -18.11
C GLY A 745 2.99 -16.04 -16.66
N ASN A 746 3.89 -15.07 -16.45
CA ASN A 746 4.36 -14.65 -15.14
C ASN A 746 3.48 -13.54 -14.52
N PHE A 747 2.18 -13.77 -14.41
CA PHE A 747 1.23 -12.82 -13.83
C PHE A 747 0.25 -13.51 -12.86
N ILE A 748 -0.57 -12.74 -12.16
CA ILE A 748 -1.63 -13.24 -11.28
C ILE A 748 -2.93 -13.29 -12.08
N ASP A 749 -3.49 -14.49 -12.21
CA ASP A 749 -4.82 -14.72 -12.79
C ASP A 749 -5.88 -14.42 -11.71
N ASP A 750 -6.21 -13.14 -11.56
CA ASP A 750 -7.15 -12.61 -10.56
C ASP A 750 -8.41 -12.01 -11.18
N TRP A 751 -8.60 -12.18 -12.50
CA TRP A 751 -9.79 -11.71 -13.19
C TRP A 751 -10.94 -12.70 -13.02
N SER A 752 -12.16 -12.16 -12.97
CA SER A 752 -13.38 -12.97 -12.99
C SER A 752 -14.45 -12.27 -13.82
N ASP A 753 -15.38 -13.05 -14.35
CA ASP A 753 -16.59 -12.56 -15.04
C ASP A 753 -17.60 -11.91 -14.07
N GLN A 754 -17.28 -11.85 -12.78
CA GLN A 754 -18.03 -11.02 -11.85
C GLN A 754 -17.52 -9.58 -11.95
N GLU A 755 -18.46 -8.64 -12.07
CA GLU A 755 -18.18 -7.21 -12.07
C GLU A 755 -17.23 -6.86 -10.92
N LEU A 756 -16.07 -6.27 -11.26
CA LEU A 756 -15.08 -5.86 -10.29
C LEU A 756 -15.73 -4.83 -9.36
N LYS A 757 -15.92 -5.21 -8.09
CA LYS A 757 -16.40 -4.29 -7.06
C LYS A 757 -15.27 -3.35 -6.66
N GLY A 758 -15.00 -2.35 -7.49
CA GLY A 758 -14.31 -1.14 -7.07
C GLY A 758 -15.07 -0.45 -5.94
N PHE A 759 -14.42 0.49 -5.26
CA PHE A 759 -15.11 1.30 -4.26
C PHE A 759 -16.09 2.23 -4.99
N SER A 760 -17.34 2.28 -4.53
CA SER A 760 -18.34 3.21 -5.08
C SER A 760 -18.24 4.61 -4.46
N SER A 761 -17.53 4.73 -3.34
CA SER A 761 -17.23 6.01 -2.69
C SER A 761 -15.91 5.95 -1.93
N PHE A 762 -15.29 7.11 -1.72
CA PHE A 762 -14.01 7.22 -1.01
C PHE A 762 -14.06 6.68 0.43
N ASP A 763 -15.21 6.80 1.12
CA ASP A 763 -15.36 6.36 2.51
C ASP A 763 -15.25 4.83 2.68
N GLN A 764 -15.37 4.07 1.58
CA GLN A 764 -15.18 2.61 1.58
C GLN A 764 -13.70 2.21 1.47
N VAL A 765 -12.82 3.13 1.07
CA VAL A 765 -11.38 2.87 0.93
C VAL A 765 -10.77 2.66 2.32
N PRO A 766 -10.04 1.55 2.55
CA PRO A 766 -9.36 1.33 3.82
C PRO A 766 -8.40 2.47 4.16
N LEU A 767 -8.35 2.90 5.43
CA LEU A 767 -7.56 4.05 5.88
C LEU A 767 -6.09 4.01 5.41
N LYS A 768 -5.47 2.83 5.40
CA LYS A 768 -4.08 2.65 4.96
C LYS A 768 -3.86 2.97 3.47
N ASP A 769 -4.90 2.83 2.66
CA ASP A 769 -4.87 2.96 1.19
C ASP A 769 -5.44 4.32 0.72
N GLN A 770 -6.16 5.03 1.60
CA GLN A 770 -6.78 6.32 1.32
C GLN A 770 -5.82 7.38 0.73
N PRO A 771 -4.61 7.62 1.30
CA PRO A 771 -3.70 8.63 0.75
C PRO A 771 -3.27 8.35 -0.68
N HIS A 772 -2.87 7.11 -0.97
CA HIS A 772 -2.46 6.70 -2.31
C HIS A 772 -3.63 6.73 -3.30
N THR A 773 -4.84 6.39 -2.84
CA THR A 773 -6.06 6.45 -3.68
C THR A 773 -6.34 7.88 -4.13
N LEU A 774 -6.17 8.88 -3.25
CA LEU A 774 -6.29 10.29 -3.62
C LEU A 774 -5.21 10.70 -4.63
N ASP A 775 -3.95 10.35 -4.38
CA ASP A 775 -2.83 10.65 -5.28
C ASP A 775 -3.08 10.08 -6.68
N LYS A 776 -3.53 8.83 -6.74
CA LYS A 776 -3.85 8.13 -7.99
C LYS A 776 -5.05 8.78 -8.68
N ALA A 777 -6.16 9.00 -7.97
CA ALA A 777 -7.40 9.52 -8.55
C ALA A 777 -7.21 10.91 -9.19
N ALA A 778 -6.47 11.79 -8.54
CA ALA A 778 -6.18 13.12 -9.07
C ALA A 778 -5.45 13.08 -10.43
N LEU A 779 -4.55 12.11 -10.62
CA LEU A 779 -3.67 12.00 -11.80
C LEU A 779 -4.17 11.02 -12.86
N HIS A 780 -5.05 10.10 -12.50
CA HIS A 780 -5.62 9.08 -13.39
C HIS A 780 -6.41 9.71 -14.54
N TYR A 781 -7.08 10.82 -14.26
CA TYR A 781 -7.80 11.61 -15.26
C TYR A 781 -6.96 12.79 -15.76
N CYS A 782 -5.64 12.67 -15.82
CA CYS A 782 -4.77 13.56 -16.59
C CYS A 782 -4.08 12.77 -17.69
N LEU A 783 -3.98 13.34 -18.87
CA LEU A 783 -3.32 12.67 -19.99
C LEU A 783 -1.80 12.74 -19.85
N ALA A 784 -1.12 11.74 -20.40
CA ALA A 784 0.32 11.74 -20.59
C ALA A 784 0.73 11.10 -21.91
N ASP A 785 -0.18 11.00 -22.89
CA ASP A 785 0.08 10.42 -24.20
C ASP A 785 1.14 11.22 -24.96
N THR A 786 0.76 12.31 -25.64
CA THR A 786 1.67 13.16 -26.41
C THR A 786 1.95 14.47 -25.69
N PHE A 787 3.20 14.92 -25.67
CA PHE A 787 3.58 16.24 -25.15
C PHE A 787 3.89 17.23 -26.27
N HIS A 788 2.83 17.79 -26.89
CA HIS A 788 2.91 18.81 -27.95
C HIS A 788 1.93 20.01 -27.79
N PRO A 789 1.79 20.66 -26.63
CA PRO A 789 2.45 20.39 -25.35
C PRO A 789 1.69 19.38 -24.47
N GLY A 790 0.45 19.01 -24.79
CA GLY A 790 -0.45 18.27 -23.89
C GLY A 790 -1.56 19.18 -23.36
N CYS A 791 -2.42 18.70 -22.46
CA CYS A 791 -3.56 19.48 -21.95
C CYS A 791 -3.33 20.08 -20.55
N GLU A 792 -3.14 19.25 -19.52
CA GLU A 792 -2.99 19.73 -18.14
C GLU A 792 -1.54 20.10 -17.79
N MET A 793 -0.62 19.22 -18.17
CA MET A 793 0.82 19.28 -17.88
C MET A 793 1.59 18.74 -19.09
N THR A 794 2.91 18.89 -19.10
CA THR A 794 3.76 18.49 -20.23
C THR A 794 5.01 17.70 -19.83
N TRP A 795 5.90 17.48 -20.78
CA TRP A 795 7.08 16.62 -20.70
C TRP A 795 7.99 16.82 -19.48
N PRO A 796 8.13 17.99 -18.80
CA PRO A 796 8.88 18.08 -17.56
C PRO A 796 8.46 17.05 -16.51
N MET A 797 7.18 16.68 -16.49
CA MET A 797 6.66 15.70 -15.52
C MET A 797 7.29 14.30 -15.66
N ARG A 798 7.95 13.98 -16.79
CA ARG A 798 8.66 12.70 -16.96
C ARG A 798 10.10 12.69 -16.43
N HIS A 799 10.51 13.73 -15.70
CA HIS A 799 11.86 13.86 -15.14
C HIS A 799 11.88 13.68 -13.63
N ALA A 800 12.71 12.75 -13.14
CA ALA A 800 12.83 12.46 -11.71
C ALA A 800 13.29 13.68 -10.87
N SER A 801 14.04 14.61 -11.47
CA SER A 801 14.53 15.85 -10.82
C SER A 801 13.39 16.79 -10.38
N MET A 802 12.20 16.65 -10.96
CA MET A 802 11.01 17.40 -10.58
C MET A 802 10.48 17.00 -9.20
N TYR A 803 10.92 15.87 -8.65
CA TYR A 803 10.32 15.27 -7.46
C TYR A 803 11.34 15.08 -6.32
N SER A 804 10.85 15.15 -5.08
CA SER A 804 11.62 14.84 -3.86
C SER A 804 11.38 13.42 -3.37
N SER A 805 10.21 12.86 -3.69
CA SER A 805 9.79 11.46 -3.50
C SER A 805 8.60 11.19 -4.44
N PRO A 806 8.10 9.94 -4.58
CA PRO A 806 6.96 9.66 -5.45
C PRO A 806 5.79 10.63 -5.24
N PHE A 807 5.33 11.24 -6.34
CA PHE A 807 4.27 12.24 -6.44
C PHE A 807 4.53 13.58 -5.72
N ARG A 808 5.65 13.76 -5.01
CA ARG A 808 5.98 15.00 -4.30
C ARG A 808 6.83 15.91 -5.17
N ILE A 809 6.24 16.99 -5.68
CA ILE A 809 6.99 18.02 -6.42
C ILE A 809 8.08 18.59 -5.53
N ARG A 810 9.31 18.59 -6.03
CA ARG A 810 10.47 19.17 -5.36
C ARG A 810 10.29 20.69 -5.36
N ARG A 811 10.12 21.28 -4.19
CA ARG A 811 10.02 22.74 -4.04
C ARG A 811 11.40 23.37 -4.03
N ARG A 812 11.53 24.51 -4.70
CA ARG A 812 12.71 25.38 -4.62
C ARG A 812 12.64 26.23 -3.34
N SER A 813 13.73 26.28 -2.59
CA SER A 813 13.80 27.04 -1.33
C SER A 813 14.00 28.54 -1.57
N ASP A 814 13.55 29.39 -0.66
CA ASP A 814 13.78 30.84 -0.73
C ASP A 814 15.27 31.21 -0.74
N SER A 815 16.13 30.35 -0.18
CA SER A 815 17.59 30.50 -0.20
C SER A 815 18.26 30.08 -1.51
N ASP A 816 17.52 29.50 -2.45
CA ASP A 816 18.00 29.02 -3.76
C ASP A 816 17.05 29.50 -4.88
N PRO A 817 16.95 30.82 -5.14
CA PRO A 817 16.02 31.37 -6.12
C PRO A 817 16.30 30.84 -7.53
N GLU A 818 15.26 30.80 -8.37
CA GLU A 818 15.40 30.31 -9.75
C GLU A 818 16.37 31.21 -10.53
N PRO A 819 17.41 30.65 -11.19
CA PRO A 819 18.36 31.44 -11.95
C PRO A 819 17.73 31.95 -13.26
N ASP A 820 18.32 33.01 -13.82
CA ASP A 820 18.01 33.42 -15.19
C ASP A 820 18.64 32.43 -16.18
N TYR A 821 17.80 31.74 -16.96
CA TYR A 821 18.24 30.77 -17.97
C TYR A 821 18.66 31.45 -19.30
N GLY A 822 18.57 32.78 -19.40
CA GLY A 822 19.02 33.59 -20.52
C GLY A 822 17.99 33.75 -21.64
N ALA A 823 18.41 34.26 -22.79
CA ALA A 823 17.50 34.62 -23.89
C ALA A 823 16.85 33.43 -24.61
N THR A 824 17.45 32.23 -24.51
CA THR A 824 16.96 31.02 -25.18
C THR A 824 17.03 29.78 -24.27
N MET A 825 16.11 28.85 -24.47
CA MET A 825 16.07 27.54 -23.83
C MET A 825 16.45 26.45 -24.83
N THR A 826 17.30 25.51 -24.43
CA THR A 826 17.82 24.43 -25.30
C THR A 826 17.71 23.06 -24.62
N PRO A 827 17.79 21.94 -25.36
CA PRO A 827 17.82 20.59 -24.79
C PRO A 827 18.91 20.42 -23.72
N ILE A 828 20.08 21.03 -23.94
CA ILE A 828 21.20 20.96 -23.00
C ILE A 828 20.86 21.71 -21.70
N LYS A 829 20.29 22.92 -21.79
CA LYS A 829 19.95 23.73 -20.61
C LYS A 829 18.87 23.09 -19.74
N VAL A 830 17.85 22.47 -20.35
CA VAL A 830 16.78 21.84 -19.57
C VAL A 830 17.29 20.67 -18.74
N GLN A 831 18.31 19.95 -19.21
CA GLN A 831 18.88 18.78 -18.51
C GLN A 831 20.01 19.12 -17.52
N GLN A 832 20.41 20.39 -17.39
CA GLN A 832 21.42 20.81 -16.40
C GLN A 832 20.91 20.62 -14.98
N VAL A 833 21.83 20.33 -14.03
CA VAL A 833 21.50 20.04 -12.63
C VAL A 833 20.81 21.22 -11.92
N ASP A 834 21.13 22.45 -12.32
CA ASP A 834 20.52 23.70 -11.87
C ASP A 834 19.50 24.26 -12.89
N GLY A 835 19.18 23.46 -13.91
CA GLY A 835 18.23 23.79 -14.97
C GLY A 835 16.78 23.89 -14.49
N PRO A 836 15.86 24.27 -15.38
CA PRO A 836 14.45 24.49 -15.06
C PRO A 836 13.67 23.23 -14.66
N LEU A 837 14.27 22.04 -14.80
CA LEU A 837 13.70 20.76 -14.36
C LEU A 837 14.13 20.38 -12.93
N TYR A 838 14.94 21.21 -12.27
CA TYR A 838 15.36 21.00 -10.89
C TYR A 838 14.66 21.99 -9.94
N ALA A 839 13.76 21.46 -9.12
CA ALA A 839 12.99 22.17 -8.10
C ALA A 839 12.10 23.33 -8.62
N GLN A 840 10.88 23.41 -8.10
CA GLN A 840 9.80 24.19 -8.69
C GLN A 840 9.36 25.32 -7.76
N ILE A 841 8.96 26.44 -8.36
CA ILE A 841 8.27 27.57 -7.71
C ILE A 841 6.83 27.62 -8.22
N PRO A 842 5.91 28.38 -7.58
CA PRO A 842 4.56 28.56 -8.11
C PRO A 842 4.58 29.01 -9.57
N GLY A 843 3.78 28.34 -10.41
CA GLY A 843 3.69 28.55 -11.85
C GLY A 843 4.68 27.77 -12.70
N SER A 844 5.57 26.96 -12.11
CA SER A 844 6.60 26.22 -12.87
C SER A 844 6.09 25.00 -13.62
N ILE A 845 4.93 24.44 -13.25
CA ILE A 845 4.38 23.25 -13.91
C ILE A 845 3.66 23.64 -15.21
N THR A 846 2.86 24.71 -15.18
CA THR A 846 2.00 25.14 -16.30
C THR A 846 2.65 26.15 -17.24
N ARG A 847 3.80 26.74 -16.89
CA ARG A 847 4.51 27.75 -17.73
C ARG A 847 4.87 27.28 -19.14
N TRP A 848 5.00 25.97 -19.32
CA TRP A 848 5.37 25.32 -20.57
C TRP A 848 4.21 25.19 -21.56
N MET A 849 2.98 25.30 -21.08
CA MET A 849 1.77 25.08 -21.90
C MET A 849 1.53 26.25 -22.85
N ALA A 850 0.62 26.05 -23.80
CA ALA A 850 0.19 27.09 -24.73
C ALA A 850 -0.41 28.31 -24.02
N ILE A 851 -0.22 29.48 -24.61
CA ILE A 851 -0.82 30.74 -24.17
C ILE A 851 -1.54 31.43 -25.34
N PRO A 852 -2.86 31.63 -25.26
CA PRO A 852 -3.78 31.05 -24.27
C PRO A 852 -4.06 29.56 -24.54
N TRP A 853 -4.45 28.80 -23.50
CA TRP A 853 -4.74 27.36 -23.61
C TRP A 853 -5.86 27.01 -24.63
N GLN A 854 -6.79 27.92 -24.85
CA GLN A 854 -7.89 27.77 -25.81
C GLN A 854 -7.39 27.59 -27.25
N GLY A 855 -6.29 28.26 -27.62
CA GLY A 855 -5.70 28.13 -28.96
C GLY A 855 -5.29 26.68 -29.25
N ASP A 856 -4.65 26.02 -28.29
CA ASP A 856 -4.24 24.62 -28.41
C ASP A 856 -5.45 23.67 -28.48
N THR A 857 -6.47 23.90 -27.64
CA THR A 857 -7.71 23.11 -27.59
C THR A 857 -8.48 23.16 -28.91
N ALA A 858 -8.59 24.32 -29.54
CA ALA A 858 -9.31 24.50 -30.81
C ALA A 858 -8.73 23.69 -31.98
N PHE A 859 -7.51 23.20 -31.82
CA PHE A 859 -6.71 22.54 -32.85
C PHE A 859 -6.09 21.23 -32.38
N CYS A 860 -6.57 20.67 -31.26
CA CYS A 860 -6.34 19.28 -30.91
C CYS A 860 -7.38 18.41 -31.63
N ARG A 861 -7.01 17.85 -32.79
CA ARG A 861 -7.88 17.01 -33.63
C ARG A 861 -7.24 15.65 -33.94
N SER A 862 -7.82 14.95 -34.91
CA SER A 862 -7.41 13.64 -35.39
C SER A 862 -7.49 13.55 -36.92
N GLY A 863 -7.01 12.45 -37.51
CA GLY A 863 -7.18 12.16 -38.94
C GLY A 863 -6.54 13.22 -39.84
N TYR A 864 -5.32 13.66 -39.51
CA TYR A 864 -4.64 14.72 -40.27
C TYR A 864 -4.23 14.31 -41.68
N ASP A 865 -4.34 13.03 -42.01
CA ASP A 865 -4.29 12.52 -43.37
C ASP A 865 -5.61 11.80 -43.71
N PRO A 866 -6.65 12.54 -44.16
CA PRO A 866 -7.96 11.96 -44.44
C PRO A 866 -7.95 10.91 -45.56
N ASP A 867 -6.92 10.90 -46.41
CA ASP A 867 -6.80 9.91 -47.49
C ASP A 867 -6.40 8.52 -46.95
N PHE A 868 -5.71 8.47 -45.80
CA PHE A 868 -5.46 7.23 -45.06
C PHE A 868 -6.68 6.83 -44.22
N ASP A 869 -6.99 7.64 -43.22
CA ASP A 869 -8.12 7.44 -42.32
C ASP A 869 -8.63 8.80 -41.81
N PRO A 870 -9.94 9.08 -41.89
CA PRO A 870 -10.48 10.38 -41.50
C PRO A 870 -10.54 10.59 -39.97
N TYR A 871 -10.30 9.56 -39.16
CA TYR A 871 -10.47 9.61 -37.71
C TYR A 871 -9.18 9.36 -36.95
N LEU A 872 -8.20 8.69 -37.54
CA LEU A 872 -6.94 8.26 -36.91
C LEU A 872 -5.71 8.74 -37.69
N PRO A 873 -4.56 8.89 -37.01
CA PRO A 873 -4.38 8.90 -35.55
C PRO A 873 -5.01 10.10 -34.84
N THR A 874 -4.98 10.09 -33.52
CA THR A 874 -5.44 11.21 -32.67
C THR A 874 -4.34 11.73 -31.73
N PHE A 875 -4.51 12.94 -31.20
CA PHE A 875 -3.73 13.47 -30.08
C PHE A 875 -4.40 13.15 -28.73
N TRP A 876 -5.37 13.95 -28.29
CA TRP A 876 -5.87 13.94 -26.91
C TRP A 876 -7.40 13.81 -26.84
N ALA A 877 -7.98 12.84 -27.56
CA ALA A 877 -9.43 12.66 -27.66
C ALA A 877 -10.14 12.59 -26.30
N ALA A 878 -9.50 12.02 -25.27
CA ALA A 878 -10.07 11.92 -23.92
C ALA A 878 -10.27 13.27 -23.21
N ARG A 879 -9.57 14.34 -23.62
CA ARG A 879 -9.76 15.70 -23.06
C ARG A 879 -10.43 16.65 -24.03
N VAL A 880 -10.10 16.50 -25.32
CA VAL A 880 -10.66 17.27 -26.43
C VAL A 880 -11.28 16.27 -27.41
N PRO A 881 -12.57 15.91 -27.25
CA PRO A 881 -13.22 14.92 -28.11
C PRO A 881 -13.08 15.25 -29.59
N ASN A 882 -12.88 14.23 -30.43
CA ASN A 882 -12.79 14.43 -31.88
C ASN A 882 -14.14 14.15 -32.53
N GLN A 883 -14.71 12.98 -32.26
CA GLN A 883 -16.03 12.58 -32.74
C GLN A 883 -16.87 12.02 -31.59
N VAL A 884 -18.12 12.47 -31.49
CA VAL A 884 -19.02 12.21 -30.36
C VAL A 884 -20.37 11.64 -30.81
N LEU A 885 -21.05 10.93 -29.90
CA LEU A 885 -22.44 10.53 -30.06
C LEU A 885 -23.35 11.72 -29.69
N THR A 886 -24.19 12.17 -30.62
CA THR A 886 -25.09 13.30 -30.36
C THR A 886 -26.32 12.88 -29.56
N GLU A 887 -26.96 13.82 -28.87
CA GLU A 887 -28.24 13.59 -28.21
C GLU A 887 -29.31 13.07 -29.19
N GLN A 888 -29.36 13.60 -30.42
CA GLN A 888 -30.33 13.15 -31.43
C GLN A 888 -30.11 11.69 -31.85
N ASP A 889 -28.86 11.27 -32.03
CA ASP A 889 -28.54 9.89 -32.36
C ASP A 889 -28.77 8.98 -31.16
N TYR A 890 -28.41 9.42 -29.94
CA TYR A 890 -28.71 8.72 -28.70
C TYR A 890 -30.20 8.38 -28.57
N GLN A 891 -31.10 9.35 -28.80
CA GLN A 891 -32.55 9.12 -28.74
C GLN A 891 -33.03 8.05 -29.73
N LYS A 892 -32.37 7.89 -30.89
CA LYS A 892 -32.64 6.78 -31.81
C LYS A 892 -32.09 5.46 -31.27
N VAL A 893 -30.89 5.46 -30.70
CA VAL A 893 -30.25 4.26 -30.13
C VAL A 893 -31.12 3.61 -29.06
N ILE A 894 -31.68 4.41 -28.14
CA ILE A 894 -32.49 3.90 -27.03
C ILE A 894 -33.96 3.65 -27.38
N ASN A 895 -34.42 4.07 -28.56
CA ASN A 895 -35.80 3.87 -28.97
C ASN A 895 -36.03 2.41 -29.43
N LEU A 896 -36.65 1.61 -28.56
CA LEU A 896 -36.95 0.20 -28.83
C LEU A 896 -38.05 -0.03 -29.89
N ASP A 897 -38.78 1.01 -30.30
CA ASP A 897 -39.77 0.93 -31.38
C ASP A 897 -39.11 1.01 -32.78
N LEU A 898 -37.83 1.41 -32.87
CA LEU A 898 -37.07 1.44 -34.12
C LEU A 898 -36.45 0.08 -34.45
N PRO A 899 -36.28 -0.27 -35.74
CA PRO A 899 -35.53 -1.46 -36.15
C PRO A 899 -34.11 -1.48 -35.57
N ARG A 900 -33.63 -2.67 -35.18
CA ARG A 900 -32.31 -2.81 -34.53
C ARG A 900 -31.18 -2.23 -35.37
N GLU A 901 -31.22 -2.44 -36.68
CA GLU A 901 -30.23 -1.97 -37.64
C GLU A 901 -30.17 -0.43 -37.67
N GLU A 902 -31.32 0.23 -37.52
CA GLU A 902 -31.40 1.69 -37.46
C GLU A 902 -30.77 2.22 -36.16
N ARG A 903 -31.01 1.56 -35.03
CA ARG A 903 -30.39 1.91 -33.75
C ARG A 903 -28.87 1.72 -33.79
N ILE A 904 -28.39 0.64 -34.40
CA ILE A 904 -26.95 0.39 -34.57
C ILE A 904 -26.32 1.43 -35.50
N ALA A 905 -27.00 1.78 -36.59
CA ALA A 905 -26.56 2.84 -37.47
C ALA A 905 -26.44 4.17 -36.71
N ALA A 906 -27.42 4.51 -35.86
CA ALA A 906 -27.37 5.69 -35.01
C ALA A 906 -26.22 5.63 -33.98
N PHE A 907 -25.99 4.48 -33.34
CA PHE A 907 -24.90 4.30 -32.36
C PHE A 907 -23.51 4.48 -33.00
N ASN A 908 -23.35 4.00 -34.24
CA ASN A 908 -22.12 4.10 -35.02
C ASN A 908 -21.97 5.46 -35.74
N GLN A 909 -23.02 6.27 -35.77
CA GLN A 909 -22.98 7.63 -36.26
C GLN A 909 -22.28 8.52 -35.22
N ARG A 910 -21.17 9.16 -35.62
CA ARG A 910 -20.42 10.09 -34.76
C ARG A 910 -20.20 11.40 -35.50
N ARG A 911 -20.34 12.51 -34.79
CA ARG A 911 -20.20 13.87 -35.35
C ARG A 911 -18.96 14.55 -34.83
N SER A 912 -18.33 15.40 -35.65
CA SER A 912 -17.21 16.24 -35.22
C SER A 912 -17.63 17.07 -34.00
N TRP A 913 -16.84 17.03 -32.94
CA TRP A 913 -17.10 17.82 -31.73
C TRP A 913 -16.95 19.32 -31.99
N LEU A 914 -15.99 19.72 -32.83
CA LEU A 914 -15.72 21.12 -33.19
C LEU A 914 -16.65 21.69 -34.26
N ARG A 915 -17.67 20.94 -34.69
CA ARG A 915 -18.57 21.32 -35.80
C ARG A 915 -19.23 22.69 -35.67
N ALA A 916 -19.41 23.18 -34.45
CA ALA A 916 -20.00 24.49 -34.17
C ALA A 916 -19.08 25.68 -34.46
N ILE A 917 -17.76 25.48 -34.44
CA ILE A 917 -16.78 26.58 -34.53
C ILE A 917 -15.85 26.48 -35.74
N GLN A 918 -15.88 25.36 -36.47
CA GLN A 918 -14.89 25.03 -37.51
C GLN A 918 -15.04 25.79 -38.84
N ASP A 919 -16.15 26.49 -39.13
CA ASP A 919 -16.30 27.21 -40.40
C ASP A 919 -15.74 28.64 -40.31
N ALA A 920 -14.40 28.75 -40.25
CA ALA A 920 -13.63 30.00 -40.28
C ALA A 920 -12.12 29.76 -40.46
N ASN A 921 -11.35 30.84 -40.65
CA ASN A 921 -9.89 30.81 -40.64
C ASN A 921 -9.32 30.51 -39.23
N THR A 922 -8.02 30.21 -39.15
CA THR A 922 -7.37 29.77 -37.91
C THR A 922 -7.57 30.72 -36.72
N ALA A 923 -7.31 32.02 -36.92
CA ALA A 923 -7.39 33.01 -35.85
C ALA A 923 -8.83 33.17 -35.33
N ASP A 924 -9.81 33.16 -36.23
CA ASP A 924 -11.23 33.25 -35.86
C ASP A 924 -11.70 32.03 -35.07
N VAL A 925 -11.27 30.83 -35.44
CA VAL A 925 -11.58 29.60 -34.70
C VAL A 925 -11.01 29.66 -33.27
N MET A 926 -9.77 30.15 -33.10
CA MET A 926 -9.20 30.35 -31.77
C MET A 926 -9.99 31.38 -30.96
N MET A 927 -10.34 32.51 -31.56
CA MET A 927 -11.11 33.55 -30.87
C MET A 927 -12.51 33.07 -30.49
N ARG A 928 -13.14 32.22 -31.33
CA ARG A 928 -14.40 31.53 -30.98
C ARG A 928 -14.22 30.60 -29.78
N MET A 929 -13.13 29.83 -29.71
CA MET A 929 -12.82 29.02 -28.53
C MET A 929 -12.57 29.89 -27.30
N VAL A 930 -11.82 30.99 -27.40
CA VAL A 930 -11.61 31.94 -26.29
C VAL A 930 -12.93 32.48 -25.76
N ALA A 931 -13.85 32.86 -26.66
CA ALA A 931 -15.13 33.46 -26.29
C ALA A 931 -16.20 32.46 -25.82
N HIS A 932 -16.17 31.23 -26.34
CA HIS A 932 -17.28 30.27 -26.21
C HIS A 932 -16.83 28.86 -25.80
N PHE A 933 -15.67 28.71 -25.15
CA PHE A 933 -15.22 27.39 -24.65
C PHE A 933 -16.31 26.73 -23.78
N ASN A 934 -17.01 27.56 -23.01
CA ASN A 934 -18.09 27.14 -22.16
C ASN A 934 -19.28 26.55 -22.93
N GLU A 935 -19.55 26.93 -24.19
CA GLU A 935 -20.70 26.43 -24.94
C GLU A 935 -20.46 25.08 -25.64
N LEU A 936 -19.23 24.54 -25.60
CA LEU A 936 -18.88 23.27 -26.26
C LEU A 936 -19.45 22.05 -25.55
N GLY A 937 -19.64 20.96 -26.31
CA GLY A 937 -20.26 19.74 -25.80
C GLY A 937 -19.43 19.08 -24.69
N ILE A 938 -20.08 18.66 -23.61
CA ILE A 938 -19.47 17.78 -22.60
C ILE A 938 -20.03 16.38 -22.79
N VAL A 939 -19.15 15.39 -22.88
CA VAL A 939 -19.50 13.98 -23.03
C VAL A 939 -19.82 13.41 -21.65
N GLU A 940 -21.09 13.06 -21.43
CA GLU A 940 -21.62 12.60 -20.16
C GLU A 940 -22.23 11.20 -20.29
N VAL A 941 -22.21 10.41 -19.22
CA VAL A 941 -22.83 9.08 -19.22
C VAL A 941 -24.36 9.16 -19.28
N ARG A 942 -24.98 8.18 -19.96
CA ARG A 942 -26.41 7.95 -20.13
C ARG A 942 -26.70 6.45 -20.08
N GLU A 943 -27.95 6.11 -19.81
CA GLU A 943 -28.43 4.73 -19.93
C GLU A 943 -28.36 4.26 -21.37
N GLY A 944 -27.79 3.07 -21.57
CA GLY A 944 -27.73 2.36 -22.85
C GLY A 944 -28.71 1.19 -22.92
N ILE A 945 -28.33 0.14 -23.65
CA ILE A 945 -29.17 -1.05 -23.80
C ILE A 945 -28.57 -2.20 -22.98
N LYS A 946 -29.35 -2.67 -22.01
CA LYS A 946 -29.01 -3.82 -21.19
C LYS A 946 -28.86 -5.08 -22.03
N ASP A 947 -27.84 -5.90 -21.76
CA ASP A 947 -27.63 -7.22 -22.37
C ASP A 947 -27.56 -7.22 -23.93
N ASP A 948 -27.30 -6.09 -24.61
CA ASP A 948 -27.11 -6.05 -26.07
C ASP A 948 -25.66 -6.39 -26.45
N THR A 949 -25.47 -7.06 -27.60
CA THR A 949 -24.16 -7.51 -28.08
C THR A 949 -23.32 -6.40 -28.70
N ASP A 950 -23.96 -5.40 -29.31
CA ASP A 950 -23.29 -4.33 -30.06
C ASP A 950 -23.41 -2.97 -29.35
N ILE A 951 -24.43 -2.81 -28.49
CA ILE A 951 -24.68 -1.56 -27.75
C ILE A 951 -24.37 -1.77 -26.26
N PRO A 952 -23.55 -0.91 -25.63
CA PRO A 952 -23.23 -1.04 -24.20
C PRO A 952 -24.38 -0.59 -23.30
N GLU A 953 -24.37 -1.05 -22.05
CA GLU A 953 -25.37 -0.69 -21.03
C GLU A 953 -25.23 0.77 -20.59
N TYR A 954 -24.06 1.36 -20.79
CA TYR A 954 -23.77 2.76 -20.55
C TYR A 954 -23.28 3.38 -21.84
N LEU A 955 -23.89 4.50 -22.22
CA LEU A 955 -23.54 5.30 -23.39
C LEU A 955 -22.95 6.63 -22.93
N TYR A 956 -21.95 7.14 -23.64
CA TYR A 956 -21.45 8.50 -23.40
C TYR A 956 -21.88 9.42 -24.52
N VAL A 957 -22.60 10.47 -24.16
CA VAL A 957 -23.38 11.31 -25.08
C VAL A 957 -22.96 12.77 -24.91
N GLU A 958 -22.79 13.45 -26.04
CA GLU A 958 -22.51 14.88 -26.06
C GLU A 958 -23.72 15.67 -25.59
N THR A 959 -23.48 16.52 -24.59
CA THR A 959 -24.47 17.43 -24.05
C THR A 959 -24.12 18.87 -24.41
N LEU A 960 -25.00 19.52 -25.18
CA LEU A 960 -24.90 20.91 -25.60
C LEU A 960 -25.97 21.77 -24.91
N ILE A 961 -25.58 22.97 -24.47
CA ILE A 961 -26.49 23.96 -23.88
C ILE A 961 -27.27 24.74 -24.93
N ALA A 962 -28.46 25.24 -24.57
CA ALA A 962 -29.16 26.20 -25.41
C ALA A 962 -28.30 27.45 -25.64
N GLY A 963 -28.00 27.77 -26.89
CA GLY A 963 -27.04 28.82 -27.21
C GLY A 963 -26.73 28.88 -28.70
N LYS A 964 -25.81 29.79 -29.06
CA LYS A 964 -25.41 29.99 -30.46
C LYS A 964 -24.65 28.78 -30.98
N LEU A 965 -23.76 28.19 -30.18
CA LEU A 965 -23.00 27.02 -30.64
C LEU A 965 -23.88 25.79 -30.80
N LYS A 966 -24.90 25.57 -29.97
CA LYS A 966 -25.84 24.46 -30.19
C LYS A 966 -26.62 24.61 -31.49
N ALA A 967 -27.16 25.80 -31.76
CA ALA A 967 -27.85 26.06 -33.03
C ALA A 967 -26.91 25.86 -34.24
N ALA A 968 -25.65 26.30 -34.13
CA ALA A 968 -24.64 26.07 -35.15
C ALA A 968 -24.30 24.58 -35.33
N ALA A 969 -24.19 23.83 -34.23
CA ALA A 969 -23.90 22.40 -34.24
C ALA A 969 -25.04 21.58 -34.85
N GLU A 970 -26.28 21.90 -34.49
CA GLU A 970 -27.50 21.29 -35.05
C GLU A 970 -27.63 21.61 -36.54
N TYR A 971 -27.39 22.87 -36.94
CA TYR A 971 -27.39 23.27 -38.33
C TYR A 971 -26.31 22.55 -39.16
N ALA A 972 -25.08 22.48 -38.65
CA ALA A 972 -24.00 21.72 -39.30
C ALA A 972 -24.33 20.22 -39.43
N THR A 973 -24.99 19.65 -38.43
CA THR A 973 -25.44 18.26 -38.45
C THR A 973 -26.52 18.06 -39.52
N HIS A 974 -27.52 18.94 -39.58
CA HIS A 974 -28.58 18.90 -40.57
C HIS A 974 -28.05 19.04 -42.00
N LEU A 975 -27.09 19.95 -42.23
CA LEU A 975 -26.44 20.10 -43.54
C LEU A 975 -25.81 18.78 -44.00
N LEU A 976 -25.05 18.11 -43.12
CA LEU A 976 -24.42 16.83 -43.43
C LEU A 976 -25.45 15.72 -43.71
N GLU A 977 -26.57 15.70 -42.99
CA GLU A 977 -27.65 14.72 -43.20
C GLU A 977 -28.45 14.98 -44.46
N SER A 978 -28.59 16.24 -44.87
CA SER A 978 -29.31 16.64 -46.08
C SER A 978 -28.50 16.44 -47.37
N SER A 979 -27.21 16.09 -47.27
CA SER A 979 -26.35 15.85 -48.44
C SER A 979 -26.86 14.69 -49.28
N THR A 980 -27.08 14.92 -50.57
CA THR A 980 -27.45 13.89 -51.55
C THR A 980 -26.26 13.05 -52.02
N GLU A 981 -25.04 13.55 -51.80
CA GLU A 981 -23.78 12.86 -52.12
C GLU A 981 -23.17 12.24 -50.87
N PRO A 982 -22.46 11.10 -50.98
CA PRO A 982 -21.71 10.51 -49.88
C PRO A 982 -20.67 11.49 -49.31
N LEU A 983 -20.54 11.55 -47.98
CA LEU A 983 -19.54 12.38 -47.32
C LEU A 983 -18.13 12.00 -47.78
N THR A 984 -17.33 13.00 -48.14
CA THR A 984 -15.91 12.82 -48.46
C THR A 984 -15.13 12.45 -47.20
N ASN A 985 -13.90 11.93 -47.35
CA ASN A 985 -13.05 11.68 -46.19
C ASN A 985 -12.71 12.98 -45.43
N LEU A 986 -12.63 14.10 -46.15
CA LEU A 986 -12.44 15.42 -45.57
C LEU A 986 -13.61 15.83 -44.66
N ASP A 987 -14.85 15.63 -45.13
CA ASP A 987 -16.07 15.89 -44.34
C ASP A 987 -16.13 15.00 -43.11
N LYS A 988 -15.82 13.71 -43.27
CA LYS A 988 -15.77 12.73 -42.16
C LYS A 988 -14.75 13.14 -41.10
N ALA A 989 -13.60 13.66 -41.51
CA ALA A 989 -12.55 14.15 -40.62
C ALA A 989 -12.90 15.48 -39.93
N GLY A 990 -14.02 16.10 -40.28
CA GLY A 990 -14.48 17.35 -39.65
C GLY A 990 -13.74 18.59 -40.15
N TRP A 991 -13.26 18.58 -41.39
CA TRP A 991 -12.71 19.77 -42.04
C TRP A 991 -13.79 20.46 -42.87
N ALA A 992 -13.91 21.78 -42.74
CA ALA A 992 -14.87 22.57 -43.52
C ALA A 992 -14.43 22.74 -44.99
N SER A 993 -13.12 22.70 -45.25
CA SER A 993 -12.55 22.78 -46.60
C SER A 993 -11.11 22.25 -46.63
N HIS A 994 -10.59 22.00 -47.84
CA HIS A 994 -9.19 21.60 -48.03
C HIS A 994 -8.23 22.73 -47.63
N GLU A 995 -8.62 23.98 -47.90
CA GLU A 995 -7.87 25.17 -47.49
C GLU A 995 -7.74 25.26 -45.98
N GLN A 996 -8.79 24.90 -45.23
CA GLN A 996 -8.72 24.83 -43.77
C GLN A 996 -7.73 23.75 -43.30
N LEU A 997 -7.77 22.56 -43.90
CA LEU A 997 -6.83 21.50 -43.58
C LEU A 997 -5.38 21.94 -43.87
N LEU A 998 -5.13 22.63 -44.98
CA LEU A 998 -3.80 23.15 -45.31
C LEU A 998 -3.34 24.25 -44.35
N ALA A 999 -4.23 25.19 -44.00
CA ALA A 999 -3.95 26.23 -43.01
C ALA A 999 -3.62 25.62 -41.64
N PHE A 1000 -4.33 24.55 -41.27
CA PHE A 1000 -4.03 23.78 -40.07
C PHE A 1000 -2.67 23.07 -40.15
N ARG A 1001 -2.38 22.37 -41.26
CA ARG A 1001 -1.10 21.70 -41.45
C ARG A 1001 0.05 22.69 -41.39
N ALA A 1002 -0.09 23.90 -41.93
CA ALA A 1002 0.94 24.95 -41.80
C ALA A 1002 1.22 25.35 -40.34
N VAL A 1003 0.22 25.26 -39.47
CA VAL A 1003 0.30 25.58 -38.05
C VAL A 1003 0.95 24.44 -37.24
N ARG A 1004 0.47 23.21 -37.44
CA ARG A 1004 0.81 22.03 -36.61
C ARG A 1004 1.84 21.08 -37.22
N VAL A 1005 2.04 21.12 -38.53
CA VAL A 1005 2.95 20.25 -39.29
C VAL A 1005 4.01 21.12 -39.97
N GLN A 1006 5.03 21.47 -39.21
CA GLN A 1006 6.21 22.19 -39.67
C GLN A 1006 7.30 21.19 -40.05
N LYS A 1007 7.58 21.05 -41.34
CA LYS A 1007 8.68 20.20 -41.81
C LYS A 1007 10.01 20.91 -41.56
N ARG A 1008 10.74 20.44 -40.55
CA ARG A 1008 12.10 20.88 -40.18
C ARG A 1008 13.18 20.04 -40.84
#